data_AF-A0AAD8E2B9-F1
#
_entry.id   AF-A0AAD8E2B9-F1
#
_cell.length_a   1.000
_cell.length_b   1.000
_cell.length_c   1.000
_cell.angle_alpha   90.00
_cell.angle_beta   90.00
_cell.angle_gamma   90.00
#
_symmetry.space_group_name_H-M   'P 1'
#
loop_
_entity.id
_entity.type
_entity.pdbx_description
1 polymer ?
#
loop_
_entity_poly.entity_id
_entity_poly.type
_entity_poly.pdbx_seq_one_letter_code
_entity_poly.pdbx_strand_id
1 'polypeptide(L)'
;MNFEIPGYKERGLIWKFFGRPPDGAEAQTLFRKLTRLSRELKEKNWEIVEHTRKRVDAFRRTLPLIADLKNPAMRNRHWDRVRKVMEIDFDQNSPDFTLDAIMEMNMQAYAEDINEISNAATMELAIEMGLKAIAELWKNMPIDLVPHRQGIYRLKGVDDIFQALEENQMQLGTMKSTRFVEPFIKEVDYWERALSIIMEVLEMMLLVQRQFLYLENIFLGEDIRKQLPAESDQFDKIINEWREITSNMFKNGKVLSATHRPKLFEHLNNLNDRLEMIQRALETYLETKRHVFPRFYFISNDDMLEILAQSKKPENVQPHFKKLFDNVNKLKIVKHPVADNKWDGYGMFSADGEYVEFSHSVPLEGPVEIWLCKVESVMRVTLRDQLKLCRVALRKNLTKRDKWIKDWPGQLCITSSQEKWTTDCTRTLVHCKALESKKPMRKLRKKQNQVLNKFSEAVRGSLTKIQRLKVVAIVTIEIHARDVVDKMYKIGCMDASAFEWLSQLRFYWDRDIDDCIVRQTNTYFVYGYEYLGNSGRLVITPLTDRCYITLTTALHLHRGGSPQGPAGTGKTETVKDLGKGLGGYVIVVNCSEGLDYKSMGKMFSGLAQTGAWGCFDEFNRINIEVLSVVAQQILSILSALATGAKRFVFEGQEINLVLSCGIFITMNPGYAGRTELPDNLKSMFRPISMIVPDSALIAEIVLFGEGFHETRLLAKKVYTLYSLATQQLSKQDHYDFGLRGMVALLRYAGRKRRDFPNLPDDEVVLLAMKDMNVAKLTADDLPLFNGIMSDLFPGVECPVIDYEDLAVAVNLELKAQGLQ
;
A
#
# COMPACT_ATOMS: atom_id res chain seq x y z
N MET A 1 -44.16 4.35 -30.36
CA MET A 1 -44.02 4.66 -31.80
C MET A 1 -44.55 3.49 -32.58
N ASN A 2 -45.48 3.71 -33.50
CA ASN A 2 -46.01 2.69 -34.42
C ASN A 2 -44.88 2.25 -35.35
N PHE A 3 -44.37 1.03 -35.16
CA PHE A 3 -43.43 0.42 -36.10
C PHE A 3 -44.23 -0.18 -37.26
N GLU A 4 -44.29 0.52 -38.39
CA GLU A 4 -44.64 -0.10 -39.67
C GLU A 4 -43.52 -1.08 -40.04
N ILE A 5 -43.85 -2.37 -40.10
CA ILE A 5 -42.95 -3.42 -40.58
C ILE A 5 -42.92 -3.32 -42.12
N PRO A 6 -41.79 -2.95 -42.74
CA PRO A 6 -41.72 -2.81 -44.20
C PRO A 6 -41.87 -4.18 -44.86
N GLY A 7 -42.89 -4.35 -45.71
CA GLY A 7 -43.19 -5.60 -46.41
C GLY A 7 -44.59 -6.18 -46.14
N TYR A 8 -45.42 -5.53 -45.32
CA TYR A 8 -46.80 -5.95 -45.08
C TYR A 8 -47.70 -5.60 -46.28
N LYS A 9 -47.73 -6.47 -47.30
CA LYS A 9 -48.82 -6.45 -48.30
C LYS A 9 -50.14 -6.74 -47.59
N GLU A 10 -51.19 -5.99 -47.92
CA GLU A 10 -52.55 -6.20 -47.40
C GLU A 10 -52.94 -7.68 -47.52
N ARG A 11 -53.11 -8.36 -46.38
CA ARG A 11 -53.57 -9.75 -46.35
C ARG A 11 -55.05 -9.81 -46.82
N GLY A 12 -55.44 -10.90 -47.50
CA GLY A 12 -56.77 -11.12 -48.08
C GLY A 12 -57.96 -11.02 -47.11
N LEU A 13 -59.18 -11.08 -47.67
CA LEU A 13 -60.47 -10.74 -47.04
C LEU A 13 -60.76 -11.37 -45.66
N ILE A 14 -60.28 -12.59 -45.35
CA ILE A 14 -60.39 -13.17 -43.98
C ILE A 14 -59.83 -12.23 -42.93
N TRP A 15 -58.66 -11.66 -43.18
CA TRP A 15 -57.86 -11.02 -42.15
C TRP A 15 -58.41 -9.64 -41.79
N LYS A 16 -59.21 -9.05 -42.68
CA LYS A 16 -59.96 -7.80 -42.47
C LYS A 16 -61.25 -7.99 -41.66
N PHE A 17 -61.93 -9.14 -41.75
CA PHE A 17 -63.17 -9.41 -41.00
C PHE A 17 -62.94 -9.66 -39.50
N PHE A 18 -61.77 -10.17 -39.11
CA PHE A 18 -61.39 -10.37 -37.70
C PHE A 18 -60.63 -9.14 -37.13
N GLY A 19 -61.18 -7.94 -37.33
CA GLY A 19 -60.61 -6.67 -36.84
C GLY A 19 -60.61 -6.51 -35.31
N ARG A 20 -61.39 -7.32 -34.60
CA ARG A 20 -61.21 -7.62 -33.17
C ARG A 20 -60.67 -9.05 -33.04
N PRO A 21 -59.82 -9.36 -32.04
CA PRO A 21 -59.55 -10.76 -31.72
C PRO A 21 -60.92 -11.46 -31.63
N PRO A 22 -61.14 -12.62 -32.28
CA PRO A 22 -62.42 -13.30 -32.13
C PRO A 22 -62.63 -13.48 -30.63
N ASP A 23 -63.65 -12.84 -30.07
CA ASP A 23 -63.87 -12.85 -28.63
C ASP A 23 -64.20 -14.31 -28.27
N GLY A 24 -63.16 -15.08 -27.95
CA GLY A 24 -63.29 -16.43 -27.42
C GLY A 24 -64.22 -16.42 -26.20
N ALA A 25 -64.29 -15.27 -25.51
CA ALA A 25 -65.27 -14.95 -24.50
C ALA A 25 -66.73 -14.99 -25.01
N GLU A 26 -67.06 -14.43 -26.17
CA GLU A 26 -68.41 -14.47 -26.76
C GLU A 26 -68.79 -15.87 -27.21
N ALA A 27 -67.90 -16.58 -27.92
CA ALA A 27 -68.13 -17.97 -28.33
C ALA A 27 -68.29 -18.91 -27.12
N GLN A 28 -67.46 -18.74 -26.08
CA GLN A 28 -67.56 -19.46 -24.80
C GLN A 28 -68.86 -19.12 -24.05
N THR A 29 -69.29 -17.85 -24.08
CA THR A 29 -70.52 -17.38 -23.44
C THR A 29 -71.76 -17.94 -24.17
N LEU A 30 -71.76 -17.92 -25.49
CA LEU A 30 -72.80 -18.53 -26.33
C LEU A 30 -72.86 -20.03 -26.13
N PHE A 31 -71.71 -20.73 -26.09
CA PHE A 31 -71.66 -22.16 -25.79
C PHE A 31 -72.22 -22.48 -24.40
N ARG A 32 -71.88 -21.70 -23.37
CA ARG A 32 -72.43 -21.86 -22.00
C ARG A 32 -73.94 -21.61 -21.96
N LYS A 33 -74.43 -20.55 -22.62
CA LYS A 33 -75.86 -20.24 -22.74
C LYS A 33 -76.62 -21.36 -23.47
N LEU A 34 -76.09 -21.85 -24.59
CA LEU A 34 -76.68 -22.96 -25.37
C LEU A 34 -76.63 -24.29 -24.62
N THR A 35 -75.59 -24.54 -23.81
CA THR A 35 -75.50 -25.73 -22.95
C THR A 35 -76.52 -25.68 -21.82
N ARG A 36 -76.75 -24.50 -21.24
CA ARG A 36 -77.79 -24.28 -20.23
C ARG A 36 -79.19 -24.44 -20.84
N LEU A 37 -79.47 -23.83 -21.99
CA LEU A 37 -80.71 -23.99 -22.75
C LEU A 37 -80.96 -25.45 -23.16
N SER A 38 -79.93 -26.18 -23.57
CA SER A 38 -79.99 -27.62 -23.89
C SER A 38 -80.38 -28.47 -22.66
N ARG A 39 -80.01 -28.04 -21.44
CA ARG A 39 -80.44 -28.70 -20.18
C ARG A 39 -81.85 -28.31 -19.75
N GLU A 40 -82.22 -27.04 -19.86
CA GLU A 40 -83.55 -26.53 -19.48
C GLU A 40 -84.66 -27.01 -20.42
N LEU A 41 -84.36 -27.19 -21.72
CA LEU A 41 -85.31 -27.60 -22.76
C LEU A 41 -85.24 -29.10 -23.09
N LYS A 42 -84.65 -29.91 -22.20
CA LYS A 42 -84.37 -31.35 -22.43
C LYS A 42 -85.64 -32.18 -22.70
N GLU A 43 -86.78 -31.79 -22.12
CA GLU A 43 -88.08 -32.45 -22.31
C GLU A 43 -88.72 -32.16 -23.70
N LYS A 44 -88.30 -31.08 -24.38
CA LYS A 44 -88.85 -30.69 -25.69
C LYS A 44 -88.12 -31.30 -26.90
N ASN A 45 -86.95 -31.90 -26.68
CA ASN A 45 -86.13 -32.59 -27.68
C ASN A 45 -85.89 -31.81 -29.00
N TRP A 46 -85.63 -30.50 -28.91
CA TRP A 46 -85.40 -29.65 -30.08
C TRP A 46 -83.98 -29.85 -30.66
N GLU A 47 -83.90 -30.52 -31.82
CA GLU A 47 -82.64 -30.79 -32.51
C GLU A 47 -81.83 -29.52 -32.84
N ILE A 48 -82.50 -28.40 -33.09
CA ILE A 48 -81.84 -27.14 -33.46
C ILE A 48 -80.93 -26.60 -32.36
N VAL A 49 -81.28 -26.79 -31.09
CA VAL A 49 -80.48 -26.31 -29.95
C VAL A 49 -79.20 -27.12 -29.82
N GLU A 50 -79.31 -28.44 -29.97
CA GLU A 50 -78.18 -29.36 -29.89
C GLU A 50 -77.25 -29.23 -31.12
N HIS A 51 -77.82 -29.08 -32.32
CA HIS A 51 -77.08 -28.82 -33.56
C HIS A 51 -76.32 -27.48 -33.49
N THR A 52 -76.98 -26.41 -33.04
CA THR A 52 -76.35 -25.09 -32.90
C THR A 52 -75.25 -25.11 -31.82
N ARG A 53 -75.49 -25.81 -30.70
CA ARG A 53 -74.47 -26.01 -29.66
C ARG A 53 -73.23 -26.72 -30.20
N LYS A 54 -73.41 -27.79 -30.98
CA LYS A 54 -72.30 -28.54 -31.61
C LYS A 54 -71.53 -27.68 -32.61
N ARG A 55 -72.20 -26.88 -33.44
CA ARG A 55 -71.55 -25.94 -34.36
C ARG A 55 -70.75 -24.85 -33.63
N VAL A 56 -71.31 -24.30 -32.55
CA VAL A 56 -70.61 -23.31 -31.72
C VAL A 56 -69.41 -23.94 -30.99
N ASP A 57 -69.51 -25.19 -30.52
CA ASP A 57 -68.36 -25.90 -29.93
C ASP A 57 -67.27 -26.22 -30.95
N ALA A 58 -67.65 -26.63 -32.16
CA ALA A 58 -66.70 -26.87 -33.26
C ALA A 58 -65.96 -25.57 -33.62
N PHE A 59 -66.68 -24.47 -33.83
CA PHE A 59 -66.08 -23.15 -34.09
C PHE A 59 -65.18 -22.69 -32.94
N ARG A 60 -65.62 -22.87 -31.69
CA ARG A 60 -64.83 -22.55 -30.49
C ARG A 60 -63.50 -23.31 -30.45
N ARG A 61 -63.50 -24.59 -30.83
CA ARG A 61 -62.28 -25.41 -30.89
C ARG A 61 -61.34 -24.99 -32.04
N THR A 62 -61.83 -24.32 -33.07
CA THR A 62 -61.01 -23.76 -34.15
C THR A 62 -60.40 -22.38 -33.81
N LEU A 63 -60.85 -21.71 -32.74
CA LEU A 63 -60.35 -20.38 -32.38
C LEU A 63 -58.84 -20.33 -32.02
N PRO A 64 -58.28 -21.28 -31.25
CA PRO A 64 -56.83 -21.30 -30.99
C PRO A 64 -56.01 -21.45 -32.28
N LEU A 65 -56.45 -22.33 -33.18
CA LEU A 65 -55.85 -22.52 -34.49
C LEU A 65 -55.88 -21.23 -35.32
N ILE A 66 -57.00 -20.51 -35.32
CA ILE A 66 -57.10 -19.21 -36.01
C ILE A 66 -56.15 -18.18 -35.39
N ALA A 67 -55.96 -18.19 -34.07
CA ALA A 67 -55.01 -17.32 -33.40
C ALA A 67 -53.56 -17.64 -33.82
N ASP A 68 -53.20 -18.92 -33.93
CA ASP A 68 -51.90 -19.38 -34.41
C ASP A 68 -51.64 -19.00 -35.86
N LEU A 69 -52.63 -19.22 -36.74
CA LEU A 69 -52.56 -18.81 -38.15
C LEU A 69 -52.53 -17.28 -38.31
N LYS A 70 -53.13 -16.53 -37.39
CA LYS A 70 -53.11 -15.06 -37.35
C LYS A 70 -51.81 -14.50 -36.79
N ASN A 71 -50.92 -15.33 -36.25
CA ASN A 71 -49.69 -14.87 -35.62
C ASN A 71 -48.91 -13.92 -36.57
N PRO A 72 -48.67 -12.65 -36.18
CA PRO A 72 -47.98 -11.68 -37.02
C PRO A 72 -46.51 -12.03 -37.27
N ALA A 73 -45.94 -12.93 -36.46
CA ALA A 73 -44.59 -13.43 -36.61
C ALA A 73 -44.44 -14.43 -37.78
N MET A 74 -45.55 -14.97 -38.31
CA MET A 74 -45.53 -15.90 -39.44
C MET A 74 -44.97 -15.22 -40.70
N ARG A 75 -44.04 -15.91 -41.39
CA ARG A 75 -43.36 -15.50 -42.62
C ARG A 75 -43.57 -16.60 -43.67
N ASN A 76 -43.22 -16.33 -44.94
CA ASN A 76 -43.40 -17.30 -46.02
C ASN A 76 -42.83 -18.69 -45.69
N ARG A 77 -41.63 -18.76 -45.10
CA ARG A 77 -41.00 -20.02 -44.64
C ARG A 77 -41.84 -20.82 -43.64
N HIS A 78 -42.63 -20.16 -42.80
CA HIS A 78 -43.53 -20.82 -41.85
C HIS A 78 -44.78 -21.33 -42.56
N TRP A 79 -45.32 -20.55 -43.49
CA TRP A 79 -46.44 -20.99 -44.34
C TRP A 79 -46.06 -22.14 -45.27
N ASP A 80 -44.82 -22.17 -45.77
CA ASP A 80 -44.25 -23.31 -46.52
C ASP A 80 -44.20 -24.57 -45.65
N ARG A 81 -43.84 -24.44 -44.37
CA ARG A 81 -43.87 -25.55 -43.40
C ARG A 81 -45.30 -26.03 -43.15
N VAL A 82 -46.27 -25.12 -43.00
CA VAL A 82 -47.69 -25.48 -42.82
C VAL A 82 -48.23 -26.23 -44.05
N ARG A 83 -47.93 -25.74 -45.27
CA ARG A 83 -48.27 -26.46 -46.52
C ARG A 83 -47.67 -27.86 -46.55
N LYS A 84 -46.41 -28.00 -46.15
CA LYS A 84 -45.70 -29.28 -46.14
C LYS A 84 -46.27 -30.27 -45.12
N VAL A 85 -46.66 -29.81 -43.93
CA VAL A 85 -47.26 -30.65 -42.88
C VAL A 85 -48.64 -31.14 -43.29
N MET A 86 -49.44 -30.28 -43.92
CA MET A 86 -50.80 -30.64 -44.34
C MET A 86 -50.86 -31.37 -45.69
N GLU A 87 -49.75 -31.41 -46.44
CA GLU A 87 -49.68 -31.91 -47.83
C GLU A 87 -50.71 -31.26 -48.78
N ILE A 88 -51.17 -30.06 -48.43
CA ILE A 88 -52.16 -29.29 -49.18
C ILE A 88 -51.53 -27.97 -49.59
N ASP A 89 -51.60 -27.65 -50.88
CA ASP A 89 -51.16 -26.36 -51.38
C ASP A 89 -52.31 -25.34 -51.28
N PHE A 90 -52.04 -24.21 -50.66
CA PHE A 90 -52.99 -23.12 -50.50
C PHE A 90 -52.25 -21.78 -50.38
N ASP A 91 -52.89 -20.73 -50.89
CA ASP A 91 -52.40 -19.36 -50.78
C ASP A 91 -53.08 -18.63 -49.61
N GLN A 92 -52.32 -18.39 -48.55
CA GLN A 92 -52.76 -17.70 -47.35
C GLN A 92 -53.16 -16.22 -47.56
N ASN A 93 -52.79 -15.64 -48.72
CA ASN A 93 -53.13 -14.26 -49.09
C ASN A 93 -54.31 -14.18 -50.07
N SER A 94 -54.78 -15.31 -50.60
CA SER A 94 -55.91 -15.34 -51.53
C SER A 94 -57.19 -14.86 -50.84
N PRO A 95 -58.06 -14.10 -51.55
CA PRO A 95 -59.41 -13.80 -51.07
C PRO A 95 -60.27 -15.06 -50.84
N ASP A 96 -59.91 -16.18 -51.46
CA ASP A 96 -60.61 -17.48 -51.34
C ASP A 96 -60.21 -18.26 -50.08
N PHE A 97 -59.13 -17.84 -49.40
CA PHE A 97 -58.78 -18.36 -48.09
C PHE A 97 -59.80 -17.81 -47.10
N THR A 98 -60.89 -18.57 -46.88
CA THR A 98 -62.07 -18.27 -46.04
C THR A 98 -62.16 -19.21 -44.82
N LEU A 99 -62.91 -18.83 -43.77
CA LEU A 99 -63.06 -19.69 -42.59
C LEU A 99 -63.64 -21.06 -42.98
N ASP A 100 -64.54 -21.04 -43.96
CA ASP A 100 -65.09 -22.25 -44.57
C ASP A 100 -63.98 -23.05 -45.28
N ALA A 101 -63.06 -22.39 -46.02
CA ALA A 101 -61.89 -23.06 -46.60
C ALA A 101 -60.97 -23.70 -45.53
N ILE A 102 -60.76 -23.05 -44.38
CA ILE A 102 -59.98 -23.61 -43.26
C ILE A 102 -60.66 -24.87 -42.67
N MET A 103 -62.00 -24.87 -42.62
CA MET A 103 -62.79 -26.02 -42.18
C MET A 103 -62.81 -27.15 -43.23
N GLU A 104 -62.94 -26.83 -44.52
CA GLU A 104 -62.90 -27.78 -45.64
C GLU A 104 -61.53 -28.46 -45.76
N MET A 105 -60.44 -27.73 -45.53
CA MET A 105 -59.08 -28.26 -45.49
C MET A 105 -58.77 -29.08 -44.22
N ASN A 106 -59.73 -29.17 -43.29
CA ASN A 106 -59.59 -29.90 -42.02
C ASN A 106 -58.30 -29.54 -41.24
N MET A 107 -57.91 -28.26 -41.25
CA MET A 107 -56.68 -27.79 -40.57
C MET A 107 -56.67 -28.06 -39.06
N GLN A 108 -57.85 -28.31 -38.49
CA GLN A 108 -58.02 -28.68 -37.08
C GLN A 108 -57.33 -30.00 -36.71
N ALA A 109 -57.16 -30.93 -37.65
CA ALA A 109 -56.43 -32.18 -37.42
C ALA A 109 -54.93 -31.96 -37.20
N TYR A 110 -54.37 -30.85 -37.69
CA TYR A 110 -52.95 -30.47 -37.59
C TYR A 110 -52.73 -29.30 -36.62
N ALA A 111 -53.68 -29.06 -35.72
CA ALA A 111 -53.64 -27.88 -34.85
C ALA A 111 -52.41 -27.85 -33.92
N GLU A 112 -51.91 -29.01 -33.47
CA GLU A 112 -50.69 -29.09 -32.65
C GLU A 112 -49.44 -28.72 -33.47
N ASP A 113 -49.28 -29.25 -34.69
CA ASP A 113 -48.15 -28.93 -35.57
C ASP A 113 -48.17 -27.45 -35.98
N ILE A 114 -49.34 -26.90 -36.27
CA ILE A 114 -49.51 -25.48 -36.61
C ILE A 114 -49.19 -24.60 -35.39
N ASN A 115 -49.56 -25.03 -34.18
CA ASN A 115 -49.19 -24.35 -32.95
C ASN A 115 -47.66 -24.35 -32.75
N GLU A 116 -46.98 -25.47 -33.00
CA GLU A 116 -45.51 -25.54 -32.94
C GLU A 116 -44.85 -24.60 -33.96
N ILE A 117 -45.35 -24.55 -35.19
CA ILE A 117 -44.83 -23.64 -36.24
C ILE A 117 -45.09 -22.17 -35.87
N SER A 118 -46.27 -21.86 -35.34
CA SER A 118 -46.63 -20.52 -34.83
C SER A 118 -45.71 -20.11 -33.68
N ASN A 119 -45.44 -21.01 -32.72
CA ASN A 119 -44.52 -20.76 -31.61
C ASN A 119 -43.09 -20.56 -32.12
N ALA A 120 -42.63 -21.37 -33.07
CA ALA A 120 -41.33 -21.18 -33.72
C ALA A 120 -41.23 -19.79 -34.37
N ALA A 121 -42.27 -19.35 -35.08
CA ALA A 121 -42.32 -18.03 -35.69
C ALA A 121 -42.18 -16.90 -34.66
N THR A 122 -42.85 -17.01 -33.50
CA THR A 122 -42.73 -16.04 -32.40
C THR A 122 -41.31 -15.98 -31.85
N MET A 123 -40.66 -17.13 -31.65
CA MET A 123 -39.28 -17.19 -31.15
C MET A 123 -38.29 -16.63 -32.19
N GLU A 124 -38.49 -16.92 -33.47
CA GLU A 124 -37.70 -16.35 -34.56
C GLU A 124 -37.85 -14.82 -34.66
N LEU A 125 -39.04 -14.28 -34.44
CA LEU A 125 -39.27 -12.84 -34.41
C LEU A 125 -38.52 -12.16 -33.25
N ALA A 126 -38.44 -12.81 -32.08
CA ALA A 126 -37.67 -12.29 -30.96
C ALA A 126 -36.16 -12.20 -31.29
N ILE A 127 -35.61 -13.19 -32.00
CA ILE A 127 -34.22 -13.16 -32.50
C ILE A 127 -34.05 -12.03 -33.52
N GLU A 128 -34.97 -11.90 -34.49
CA GLU A 128 -34.94 -10.84 -35.51
C GLU A 128 -34.95 -9.43 -34.88
N MET A 129 -35.82 -9.21 -33.88
CA MET A 129 -35.92 -7.93 -33.17
C MET A 129 -34.67 -7.64 -32.33
N GLY A 130 -34.14 -8.65 -31.65
CA GLY A 130 -32.91 -8.51 -30.86
C GLY A 130 -31.70 -8.18 -31.73
N LEU A 131 -31.53 -8.85 -32.88
CA LEU A 131 -30.47 -8.54 -33.83
C LEU A 131 -30.58 -7.13 -34.40
N LYS A 132 -31.80 -6.65 -34.69
CA LYS A 132 -32.03 -5.25 -35.12
C LYS A 132 -31.64 -4.26 -34.02
N ALA A 133 -32.00 -4.52 -32.78
CA ALA A 133 -31.63 -3.67 -31.64
C ALA A 133 -30.11 -3.59 -31.45
N ILE A 134 -29.42 -4.74 -31.50
CA ILE A 134 -27.95 -4.81 -31.46
C ILE A 134 -27.36 -3.98 -32.61
N ALA A 135 -27.85 -4.20 -33.83
CA ALA A 135 -27.35 -3.48 -35.00
C ALA A 135 -27.52 -1.97 -34.91
N GLU A 136 -28.67 -1.49 -34.42
CA GLU A 136 -28.94 -0.06 -34.26
C GLU A 136 -28.11 0.58 -33.16
N LEU A 137 -27.95 -0.11 -32.02
CA LEU A 137 -27.11 0.31 -30.91
C LEU A 137 -25.66 0.51 -31.37
N TRP A 138 -25.04 -0.53 -31.94
CA TRP A 138 -23.63 -0.50 -32.31
C TRP A 138 -23.33 0.40 -33.52
N LYS A 139 -24.32 0.67 -34.37
CA LYS A 139 -24.22 1.65 -35.44
C LYS A 139 -24.18 3.09 -34.93
N ASN A 140 -24.69 3.36 -33.73
CA ASN A 140 -24.79 4.70 -33.15
C ASN A 140 -23.97 4.90 -31.87
N MET A 141 -23.40 3.83 -31.29
CA MET A 141 -22.57 3.90 -30.09
C MET A 141 -21.37 4.84 -30.32
N PRO A 142 -21.29 5.97 -29.59
CA PRO A 142 -20.19 6.92 -29.73
C PRO A 142 -18.92 6.38 -29.07
N ILE A 143 -17.77 6.86 -29.53
CA ILE A 143 -16.47 6.62 -28.89
C ILE A 143 -15.90 7.96 -28.44
N ASP A 144 -15.64 8.12 -27.13
CA ASP A 144 -15.17 9.38 -26.57
C ASP A 144 -13.62 9.44 -26.55
N LEU A 145 -13.06 10.32 -27.37
CA LEU A 145 -11.63 10.54 -27.49
C LEU A 145 -11.29 12.00 -27.21
N VAL A 146 -10.42 12.21 -26.22
CA VAL A 146 -10.01 13.55 -25.76
C VAL A 146 -8.62 13.89 -26.29
N PRO A 147 -8.39 15.13 -26.80
CA PRO A 147 -7.06 15.57 -27.21
C PRO A 147 -6.03 15.48 -26.06
N HIS A 148 -4.84 14.97 -26.34
CA HIS A 148 -3.72 14.91 -25.38
C HIS A 148 -2.56 15.81 -25.80
N ARG A 149 -2.06 15.64 -27.03
CA ARG A 149 -1.02 16.45 -27.67
C ARG A 149 -1.28 16.54 -29.17
N GLN A 150 -0.53 17.38 -29.88
CA GLN A 150 -0.74 17.63 -31.31
C GLN A 150 -0.87 16.32 -32.12
N GLY A 151 -2.10 16.03 -32.53
CA GLY A 151 -2.47 14.85 -33.32
C GLY A 151 -2.73 13.54 -32.55
N ILE A 152 -2.53 13.49 -31.23
CA ILE A 152 -2.74 12.29 -30.40
C ILE A 152 -3.98 12.47 -29.52
N TYR A 153 -4.86 11.47 -29.57
CA TYR A 153 -6.11 11.44 -28.81
C TYR A 153 -6.10 10.28 -27.81
N ARG A 154 -6.71 10.49 -26.65
CA ARG A 154 -6.85 9.47 -25.60
C ARG A 154 -8.29 9.02 -25.50
N LEU A 155 -8.49 7.71 -25.45
CA LEU A 155 -9.81 7.13 -25.18
C LEU A 155 -10.19 7.34 -23.71
N LYS A 156 -11.42 7.80 -23.50
CA LYS A 156 -12.05 8.06 -22.21
C LYS A 156 -13.47 7.45 -22.22
N GLY A 157 -13.98 7.05 -21.06
CA GLY A 157 -15.38 6.60 -20.92
C GLY A 157 -15.68 5.30 -21.69
N VAL A 158 -15.05 4.21 -21.28
CA VAL A 158 -15.21 2.88 -21.91
C VAL A 158 -16.13 1.94 -21.13
N ASP A 159 -16.46 2.27 -19.89
CA ASP A 159 -17.22 1.38 -19.00
C ASP A 159 -18.61 1.05 -19.57
N ASP A 160 -19.32 2.07 -20.07
CA ASP A 160 -20.62 1.89 -20.73
C ASP A 160 -20.52 1.03 -22.01
N ILE A 161 -19.39 1.11 -22.73
CA ILE A 161 -19.12 0.30 -23.92
C ILE A 161 -18.88 -1.15 -23.52
N PHE A 162 -18.06 -1.40 -22.50
CA PHE A 162 -17.79 -2.75 -22.00
C PHE A 162 -19.04 -3.41 -21.41
N GLN A 163 -19.85 -2.67 -20.64
CA GLN A 163 -21.13 -3.17 -20.16
C GLN A 163 -22.04 -3.58 -21.32
N ALA A 164 -22.17 -2.71 -22.34
CA ALA A 164 -22.96 -3.03 -23.53
C ALA A 164 -22.38 -4.21 -24.33
N LEU A 165 -21.05 -4.40 -24.36
CA LEU A 165 -20.42 -5.56 -25.01
C LEU A 165 -20.81 -6.86 -24.30
N GLU A 166 -20.67 -6.92 -22.97
CA GLU A 166 -20.98 -8.10 -22.16
C GLU A 166 -22.45 -8.50 -22.29
N GLU A 167 -23.36 -7.53 -22.17
CA GLU A 167 -24.81 -7.75 -22.29
C GLU A 167 -25.18 -8.29 -23.69
N ASN A 168 -24.68 -7.66 -24.76
CA ASN A 168 -25.01 -8.07 -26.13
C ASN A 168 -24.32 -9.37 -26.54
N GLN A 169 -23.11 -9.67 -26.05
CA GLN A 169 -22.46 -10.97 -26.28
C GLN A 169 -23.24 -12.10 -25.59
N MET A 170 -23.71 -11.89 -24.35
CA MET A 170 -24.56 -12.87 -23.65
C MET A 170 -25.89 -13.06 -24.38
N GLN A 171 -26.48 -11.98 -24.89
CA GLN A 171 -27.70 -12.02 -25.68
C GLN A 171 -27.52 -12.83 -26.97
N LEU A 172 -26.44 -12.59 -27.73
CA LEU A 172 -26.10 -13.35 -28.93
C LEU A 172 -25.83 -14.83 -28.63
N GLY A 173 -25.11 -15.13 -27.54
CA GLY A 173 -24.86 -16.51 -27.09
C GLY A 173 -26.17 -17.25 -26.76
N THR A 174 -27.10 -16.57 -26.10
CA THR A 174 -28.44 -17.10 -25.82
C THR A 174 -29.20 -17.36 -27.12
N MET A 175 -29.25 -16.41 -28.05
CA MET A 175 -29.89 -16.58 -29.36
C MET A 175 -29.32 -17.78 -30.12
N LYS A 176 -27.99 -17.91 -30.14
CA LYS A 176 -27.25 -18.99 -30.82
C LYS A 176 -27.53 -20.38 -30.26
N SER A 177 -27.79 -20.49 -28.95
CA SER A 177 -28.14 -21.76 -28.31
C SER A 177 -29.54 -22.26 -28.65
N THR A 178 -30.42 -21.40 -29.17
CA THR A 178 -31.80 -21.79 -29.51
C THR A 178 -31.87 -22.51 -30.85
N ARG A 179 -32.75 -23.51 -30.95
CA ARG A 179 -33.04 -24.21 -32.22
C ARG A 179 -33.66 -23.31 -33.31
N PHE A 180 -34.13 -22.12 -32.95
CA PHE A 180 -34.82 -21.18 -33.84
C PHE A 180 -33.84 -20.22 -34.56
N VAL A 181 -32.53 -20.31 -34.28
CA VAL A 181 -31.51 -19.42 -34.86
C VAL A 181 -31.15 -19.75 -36.31
N GLU A 182 -31.53 -20.93 -36.81
CA GLU A 182 -31.12 -21.45 -38.13
C GLU A 182 -31.26 -20.41 -39.28
N PRO A 183 -32.35 -19.62 -39.40
CA PRO A 183 -32.49 -18.62 -40.45
C PRO A 183 -31.55 -17.40 -40.30
N PHE A 184 -31.02 -17.16 -39.09
CA PHE A 184 -30.26 -15.97 -38.71
C PHE A 184 -28.80 -16.26 -38.37
N ILE A 185 -28.33 -17.50 -38.49
CA ILE A 185 -27.02 -17.94 -38.03
C ILE A 185 -25.86 -17.09 -38.59
N LYS A 186 -25.97 -16.67 -39.86
CA LYS A 186 -24.96 -15.81 -40.50
C LYS A 186 -24.89 -14.42 -39.88
N GLU A 187 -26.02 -13.85 -39.49
CA GLU A 187 -26.10 -12.52 -38.87
C GLU A 187 -25.64 -12.58 -37.41
N VAL A 188 -26.03 -13.63 -36.68
CA VAL A 188 -25.56 -13.89 -35.31
C VAL A 188 -24.04 -14.07 -35.29
N ASP A 189 -23.49 -14.92 -36.16
CA ASP A 189 -22.04 -15.13 -36.28
C ASP A 189 -21.30 -13.85 -36.68
N TYR A 190 -21.89 -13.02 -37.55
CA TYR A 190 -21.31 -11.74 -37.91
C TYR A 190 -21.21 -10.80 -36.71
N TRP A 191 -22.32 -10.62 -35.97
CA TRP A 191 -22.33 -9.72 -34.81
C TRP A 191 -21.47 -10.24 -33.67
N GLU A 192 -21.45 -11.55 -33.42
CA GLU A 192 -20.57 -12.16 -32.43
C GLU A 192 -19.09 -11.85 -32.73
N ARG A 193 -18.66 -12.02 -33.98
CA ARG A 193 -17.30 -11.67 -34.42
C ARG A 193 -17.05 -10.16 -34.34
N ALA A 194 -18.01 -9.34 -34.76
CA ALA A 194 -17.88 -7.89 -34.74
C ALA A 194 -17.70 -7.34 -33.31
N LEU A 195 -18.51 -7.81 -32.37
CA LEU A 195 -18.41 -7.41 -30.97
C LEU A 195 -17.13 -7.94 -30.32
N SER A 196 -16.69 -9.15 -30.68
CA SER A 196 -15.40 -9.70 -30.24
C SER A 196 -14.23 -8.83 -30.72
N ILE A 197 -14.22 -8.41 -32.00
CA ILE A 197 -13.20 -7.50 -32.54
C ILE A 197 -13.21 -6.15 -31.82
N ILE A 198 -14.38 -5.59 -31.53
CA ILE A 198 -14.50 -4.34 -30.76
C ILE A 198 -13.83 -4.50 -29.39
N MET A 199 -14.15 -5.57 -28.67
CA MET A 199 -13.61 -5.85 -27.35
C MET A 199 -12.08 -5.96 -27.39
N GLU A 200 -11.54 -6.82 -28.25
CA GLU A 200 -10.10 -7.05 -28.41
C GLU A 200 -9.34 -5.75 -28.78
N VAL A 201 -9.88 -4.97 -29.71
CA VAL A 201 -9.27 -3.69 -30.13
C VAL A 201 -9.28 -2.68 -28.99
N LEU A 202 -10.38 -2.52 -28.26
CA LEU A 202 -10.48 -1.54 -27.17
C LEU A 202 -9.59 -1.91 -25.99
N GLU A 203 -9.56 -3.18 -25.59
CA GLU A 203 -8.67 -3.66 -24.53
C GLU A 203 -7.19 -3.43 -24.89
N MET A 204 -6.79 -3.81 -26.10
CA MET A 204 -5.42 -3.62 -26.56
C MET A 204 -5.08 -2.14 -26.71
N MET A 205 -6.01 -1.30 -27.16
CA MET A 205 -5.78 0.14 -27.28
C MET A 205 -5.62 0.80 -25.90
N LEU A 206 -6.37 0.38 -24.88
CA LEU A 206 -6.18 0.81 -23.49
C LEU A 206 -4.82 0.36 -22.93
N LEU A 207 -4.39 -0.87 -23.25
CA LEU A 207 -3.08 -1.40 -22.87
C LEU A 207 -1.94 -0.57 -23.47
N VAL A 208 -1.97 -0.36 -24.80
CA VAL A 208 -1.00 0.47 -25.53
C VAL A 208 -1.02 1.90 -25.02
N GLN A 209 -2.20 2.50 -24.82
CA GLN A 209 -2.35 3.86 -24.29
C GLN A 209 -1.68 3.99 -22.91
N ARG A 210 -1.89 3.02 -22.01
CA ARG A 210 -1.28 3.04 -20.67
C ARG A 210 0.24 2.99 -20.74
N GLN A 211 0.80 2.06 -21.53
CA GLN A 211 2.26 1.94 -21.69
C GLN A 211 2.86 3.15 -22.40
N PHE A 212 2.20 3.65 -23.44
CA PHE A 212 2.61 4.84 -24.19
C PHE A 212 2.70 6.07 -23.28
N LEU A 213 1.66 6.34 -22.48
CA LEU A 213 1.64 7.51 -21.58
C LEU A 213 2.75 7.44 -20.52
N TYR A 214 3.06 6.24 -20.02
CA TYR A 214 4.17 6.02 -19.10
C TYR A 214 5.52 6.36 -19.76
N LEU A 215 5.81 5.75 -20.92
CA LEU A 215 7.06 5.96 -21.64
C LEU A 215 7.18 7.38 -22.20
N GLU A 216 6.08 8.00 -22.60
CA GLU A 216 6.07 9.38 -23.09
C GLU A 216 6.61 10.34 -22.03
N ASN A 217 6.18 10.22 -20.77
CA ASN A 217 6.68 11.07 -19.69
C ASN A 217 8.20 10.94 -19.49
N ILE A 218 8.75 9.76 -19.75
CA ILE A 218 10.16 9.43 -19.55
C ILE A 218 11.01 9.92 -20.72
N PHE A 219 10.62 9.57 -21.95
CA PHE A 219 11.34 9.92 -23.17
C PHE A 219 11.14 11.38 -23.62
N LEU A 220 10.32 12.17 -22.92
CA LEU A 220 10.37 13.64 -23.02
C LEU A 220 11.69 14.22 -22.50
N GLY A 221 12.35 13.55 -21.57
CA GLY A 221 13.63 14.00 -21.03
C GLY A 221 14.77 13.82 -22.01
N GLU A 222 15.41 14.92 -22.44
CA GLU A 222 16.56 14.86 -23.35
C GLU A 222 17.72 14.00 -22.83
N ASP A 223 17.92 13.96 -21.51
CA ASP A 223 19.03 13.24 -20.91
C ASP A 223 18.86 11.71 -21.01
N ILE A 224 17.63 11.20 -20.85
CA ILE A 224 17.33 9.77 -21.04
C ILE A 224 17.46 9.40 -22.53
N ARG A 225 16.99 10.27 -23.44
CA ARG A 225 17.13 10.01 -24.89
C ARG A 225 18.59 9.87 -25.33
N LYS A 226 19.50 10.61 -24.69
CA LYS A 226 20.94 10.49 -24.94
C LYS A 226 21.55 9.20 -24.40
N GLN A 227 20.97 8.63 -23.34
CA GLN A 227 21.42 7.37 -22.75
C GLN A 227 20.86 6.14 -23.50
N LEU A 228 19.64 6.26 -24.05
CA LEU A 228 18.92 5.21 -24.78
C LEU A 228 18.52 5.68 -26.20
N PRO A 229 19.48 5.91 -27.11
CA PRO A 229 19.19 6.49 -28.43
C PRO A 229 18.40 5.53 -29.33
N ALA A 230 18.73 4.24 -29.33
CA ALA A 230 18.05 3.25 -30.16
C ALA A 230 16.57 3.10 -29.77
N GLU A 231 16.29 3.05 -28.46
CA GLU A 231 14.94 2.98 -27.92
C GLU A 231 14.17 4.29 -28.16
N SER A 232 14.86 5.44 -28.11
CA SER A 232 14.26 6.74 -28.42
C SER A 232 13.80 6.81 -29.88
N ASP A 233 14.64 6.37 -30.81
CA ASP A 233 14.31 6.34 -32.25
C ASP A 233 13.15 5.37 -32.53
N GLN A 234 13.08 4.25 -31.80
CA GLN A 234 11.94 3.33 -31.87
C GLN A 234 10.67 3.96 -31.30
N PHE A 235 10.76 4.67 -30.17
CA PHE A 235 9.63 5.34 -29.55
C PHE A 235 9.08 6.47 -30.43
N ASP A 236 9.92 7.22 -31.13
CA ASP A 236 9.46 8.24 -32.10
C ASP A 236 8.65 7.63 -33.26
N LYS A 237 9.03 6.44 -33.73
CA LYS A 237 8.24 5.71 -34.74
C LYS A 237 6.89 5.32 -34.19
N ILE A 238 6.85 4.81 -32.95
CA ILE A 238 5.61 4.47 -32.25
C ILE A 238 4.73 5.71 -32.07
N ILE A 239 5.28 6.88 -31.73
CA ILE A 239 4.53 8.14 -31.61
C ILE A 239 3.80 8.45 -32.92
N ASN A 240 4.47 8.31 -34.07
CA ASN A 240 3.88 8.60 -35.36
C ASN A 240 2.77 7.60 -35.72
N GLU A 241 3.00 6.31 -35.54
CA GLU A 241 1.99 5.26 -35.78
C GLU A 241 0.78 5.43 -34.84
N TRP A 242 1.03 5.70 -33.56
CA TRP A 242 -0.01 5.93 -32.55
C TRP A 242 -0.85 7.18 -32.85
N ARG A 243 -0.21 8.25 -33.34
CA ARG A 243 -0.87 9.47 -33.80
C ARG A 243 -1.84 9.16 -34.96
N GLU A 244 -1.41 8.36 -35.92
CA GLU A 244 -2.26 7.97 -37.06
C GLU A 244 -3.47 7.14 -36.61
N ILE A 245 -3.27 6.15 -35.72
CA ILE A 245 -4.36 5.33 -35.19
C ILE A 245 -5.39 6.17 -34.45
N THR A 246 -4.94 6.94 -33.45
CA THR A 246 -5.83 7.72 -32.57
C THR A 246 -6.55 8.84 -33.33
N SER A 247 -5.87 9.52 -34.27
CA SER A 247 -6.50 10.51 -35.15
C SER A 247 -7.58 9.90 -36.04
N ASN A 248 -7.36 8.69 -36.56
CA ASN A 248 -8.36 8.03 -37.40
C ASN A 248 -9.57 7.55 -36.59
N MET A 249 -9.35 7.02 -35.38
CA MET A 249 -10.45 6.66 -34.47
C MET A 249 -11.29 7.89 -34.10
N PHE A 250 -10.64 9.02 -33.79
CA PHE A 250 -11.32 10.28 -33.50
C PHE A 250 -12.17 10.77 -34.69
N LYS A 251 -11.67 10.66 -35.93
CA LYS A 251 -12.43 11.04 -37.14
C LYS A 251 -13.68 10.20 -37.36
N ASN A 252 -13.64 8.91 -37.04
CA ASN A 252 -14.74 7.98 -37.27
C ASN A 252 -15.90 8.17 -36.27
N GLY A 253 -15.60 8.62 -35.05
CA GLY A 253 -16.58 9.05 -34.03
C GLY A 253 -17.52 7.98 -33.46
N LYS A 254 -17.52 6.76 -34.01
CA LYS A 254 -18.37 5.64 -33.60
C LYS A 254 -17.54 4.38 -33.36
N VAL A 255 -17.92 3.58 -32.37
CA VAL A 255 -17.14 2.40 -31.94
C VAL A 255 -16.95 1.39 -33.06
N LEU A 256 -18.03 1.04 -33.77
CA LEU A 256 -18.00 0.03 -34.83
C LEU A 256 -17.06 0.44 -35.98
N SER A 257 -17.17 1.67 -36.49
CA SER A 257 -16.33 2.16 -37.60
C SER A 257 -14.89 2.45 -37.18
N ALA A 258 -14.64 2.82 -35.92
CA ALA A 258 -13.31 3.06 -35.39
C ALA A 258 -12.50 1.77 -35.22
N THR A 259 -13.15 0.65 -34.88
CA THR A 259 -12.51 -0.63 -34.54
C THR A 259 -12.36 -1.58 -35.73
N HIS A 260 -13.30 -1.56 -36.70
CA HIS A 260 -13.36 -2.52 -37.81
C HIS A 260 -12.42 -2.23 -38.99
N ARG A 261 -11.27 -1.59 -38.73
CA ARG A 261 -10.28 -1.35 -39.78
C ARG A 261 -9.44 -2.61 -40.02
N PRO A 262 -9.14 -2.98 -41.28
CA PRO A 262 -8.33 -4.15 -41.58
C PRO A 262 -6.99 -4.12 -40.84
N LYS A 263 -6.67 -5.21 -40.14
CA LYS A 263 -5.42 -5.42 -39.40
C LYS A 263 -5.13 -4.42 -38.26
N LEU A 264 -6.12 -3.67 -37.78
CA LEU A 264 -5.91 -2.74 -36.67
C LEU A 264 -5.44 -3.47 -35.40
N PHE A 265 -6.08 -4.58 -35.05
CA PHE A 265 -5.70 -5.38 -33.89
C PHE A 265 -4.27 -5.94 -34.01
N GLU A 266 -3.88 -6.47 -35.18
CA GLU A 266 -2.50 -6.92 -35.44
C GLU A 266 -1.49 -5.77 -35.27
N HIS A 267 -1.84 -4.58 -35.75
CA HIS A 267 -0.98 -3.40 -35.62
C HIS A 267 -0.85 -2.92 -34.17
N LEU A 268 -1.94 -2.93 -33.40
CA LEU A 268 -1.93 -2.62 -31.97
C LEU A 268 -1.10 -3.62 -31.16
N ASN A 269 -1.22 -4.93 -31.44
CA ASN A 269 -0.35 -5.95 -30.82
C ASN A 269 1.12 -5.69 -31.12
N ASN A 270 1.46 -5.39 -32.37
CA ASN A 270 2.83 -5.08 -32.75
C ASN A 270 3.37 -3.80 -32.08
N LEU A 271 2.52 -2.80 -31.85
CA LEU A 271 2.88 -1.63 -31.04
C LEU A 271 3.10 -1.99 -29.58
N ASN A 272 2.22 -2.82 -28.99
CA ASN A 272 2.39 -3.30 -27.61
C ASN A 272 3.73 -4.06 -27.45
N ASP A 273 4.04 -4.99 -28.35
CA ASP A 273 5.30 -5.75 -28.31
C ASP A 273 6.53 -4.83 -28.34
N ARG A 274 6.50 -3.79 -29.21
CA ARG A 274 7.60 -2.80 -29.30
C ARG A 274 7.68 -1.93 -28.04
N LEU A 275 6.55 -1.52 -27.47
CA LEU A 275 6.51 -0.78 -26.20
C LEU A 275 7.06 -1.64 -25.05
N GLU A 276 6.73 -2.92 -24.99
CA GLU A 276 7.29 -3.86 -24.01
C GLU A 276 8.80 -4.04 -24.17
N MET A 277 9.31 -4.11 -25.40
CA MET A 277 10.76 -4.16 -25.66
C MET A 277 11.46 -2.91 -25.12
N ILE A 278 10.91 -1.72 -25.38
CA ILE A 278 11.45 -0.46 -24.83
C ILE A 278 11.40 -0.46 -23.30
N GLN A 279 10.31 -0.94 -22.70
CA GLN A 279 10.18 -1.03 -21.24
C GLN A 279 11.21 -1.99 -20.63
N ARG A 280 11.49 -3.13 -21.27
CA ARG A 280 12.53 -4.08 -20.82
C ARG A 280 13.93 -3.48 -20.94
N ALA A 281 14.22 -2.76 -22.02
CA ALA A 281 15.48 -2.05 -22.18
C ALA A 281 15.66 -0.97 -21.09
N LEU A 282 14.59 -0.23 -20.78
CA LEU A 282 14.57 0.76 -19.70
C LEU A 282 14.82 0.12 -18.32
N GLU A 283 14.18 -1.00 -18.00
CA GLU A 283 14.41 -1.69 -16.72
C GLU A 283 15.85 -2.22 -16.62
N THR A 284 16.40 -2.73 -17.72
CA THR A 284 17.80 -3.18 -17.80
C THR A 284 18.74 -1.99 -17.54
N TYR A 285 18.47 -0.84 -18.17
CA TYR A 285 19.21 0.40 -17.93
C TYR A 285 19.15 0.83 -16.47
N LEU A 286 17.95 0.87 -15.85
CA LEU A 286 17.79 1.20 -14.44
C LEU A 286 18.56 0.23 -13.55
N GLU A 287 18.55 -1.06 -13.86
CA GLU A 287 19.31 -2.06 -13.11
C GLU A 287 20.83 -1.79 -13.15
N THR A 288 21.38 -1.38 -14.31
CA THR A 288 22.81 -0.98 -14.39
C THR A 288 23.13 0.17 -13.45
N LYS A 289 22.21 1.13 -13.30
CA LYS A 289 22.37 2.27 -12.39
C LYS A 289 22.25 1.87 -10.92
N ARG A 290 21.38 0.89 -10.59
CA ARG A 290 21.30 0.31 -9.24
C ARG A 290 22.58 -0.40 -8.84
N HIS A 291 23.24 -1.11 -9.77
CA HIS A 291 24.53 -1.75 -9.51
C HIS A 291 25.64 -0.72 -9.21
N VAL A 292 25.59 0.47 -9.82
CA VAL A 292 26.54 1.56 -9.52
C VAL A 292 26.24 2.17 -8.15
N PHE A 293 24.98 2.50 -7.87
CA PHE A 293 24.55 3.05 -6.58
C PHE A 293 23.43 2.20 -5.96
N PRO A 294 23.79 1.21 -5.11
CA PRO A 294 22.85 0.23 -4.56
C PRO A 294 21.70 0.79 -3.72
N ARG A 295 21.78 2.04 -3.26
CA ARG A 295 20.64 2.64 -2.54
C ARG A 295 19.43 2.88 -3.44
N PHE A 296 19.60 2.87 -4.76
CA PHE A 296 18.49 2.92 -5.72
C PHE A 296 17.58 1.69 -5.70
N TYR A 297 17.98 0.57 -5.09
CA TYR A 297 17.07 -0.56 -4.87
C TYR A 297 15.92 -0.25 -3.91
N PHE A 298 15.99 0.85 -3.15
CA PHE A 298 15.01 1.21 -2.11
C PHE A 298 14.03 2.32 -2.52
N ILE A 299 14.09 2.78 -3.78
CA ILE A 299 13.19 3.79 -4.33
C ILE A 299 12.42 3.23 -5.53
N SER A 300 11.33 3.90 -5.92
CA SER A 300 10.58 3.52 -7.11
C SER A 300 11.36 3.82 -8.39
N ASN A 301 10.98 3.17 -9.50
CA ASN A 301 11.51 3.48 -10.83
C ASN A 301 11.29 4.97 -11.17
N ASP A 302 10.13 5.53 -10.82
CA ASP A 302 9.79 6.91 -11.13
C ASP A 302 10.68 7.90 -10.38
N ASP A 303 10.90 7.69 -9.07
CA ASP A 303 11.85 8.49 -8.29
C ASP A 303 13.26 8.41 -8.90
N MET A 304 13.68 7.22 -9.31
CA MET A 304 15.00 7.00 -9.90
C MET A 304 15.14 7.73 -11.23
N LEU A 305 14.12 7.69 -12.08
CA LEU A 305 14.09 8.39 -13.37
C LEU A 305 14.11 9.91 -13.18
N GLU A 306 13.37 10.44 -12.20
CA GLU A 306 13.41 11.86 -11.84
C GLU A 306 14.82 12.28 -11.41
N ILE A 307 15.48 11.50 -10.56
CA ILE A 307 16.86 11.74 -10.14
C ILE A 307 17.83 11.75 -11.34
N LEU A 308 17.74 10.74 -12.21
CA LEU A 308 18.61 10.60 -13.38
C LEU A 308 18.40 11.71 -14.42
N ALA A 309 17.16 12.19 -14.57
CA ALA A 309 16.81 13.27 -15.49
C ALA A 309 17.33 14.65 -15.03
N GLN A 310 17.64 14.82 -13.74
CA GLN A 310 18.10 16.10 -13.17
C GLN A 310 19.62 16.19 -13.01
N SER A 311 20.38 15.42 -13.80
CA SER A 311 21.85 15.33 -13.70
C SER A 311 22.59 16.68 -13.76
N LYS A 312 22.07 17.67 -14.50
CA LYS A 312 22.67 19.00 -14.65
C LYS A 312 22.31 19.99 -13.55
N LYS A 313 21.29 19.69 -12.74
CA LYS A 313 20.77 20.56 -11.68
C LYS A 313 20.70 19.78 -10.36
N PRO A 314 21.83 19.61 -9.64
CA PRO A 314 21.87 18.84 -8.40
C PRO A 314 20.89 19.32 -7.31
N GLU A 315 20.50 20.60 -7.33
CA GLU A 315 19.47 21.14 -6.43
C GLU A 315 18.12 20.42 -6.56
N ASN A 316 17.76 19.98 -7.78
CA ASN A 316 16.51 19.27 -8.03
C ASN A 316 16.54 17.81 -7.54
N VAL A 317 17.71 17.26 -7.20
CA VAL A 317 17.85 15.91 -6.62
C VAL A 317 17.60 15.92 -5.10
N GLN A 318 17.74 17.08 -4.45
CA GLN A 318 17.58 17.27 -3.00
C GLN A 318 16.30 16.65 -2.41
N PRO A 319 15.11 16.75 -3.04
CA PRO A 319 13.88 16.17 -2.50
C PRO A 319 13.94 14.64 -2.29
N HIS A 320 14.78 13.93 -3.02
CA HIS A 320 14.90 12.47 -2.95
C HIS A 320 15.90 11.99 -1.90
N PHE A 321 16.73 12.87 -1.32
CA PHE A 321 17.77 12.47 -0.35
C PHE A 321 17.21 11.74 0.88
N LYS A 322 16.05 12.17 1.36
CA LYS A 322 15.36 11.51 2.49
C LYS A 322 14.97 10.06 2.19
N LYS A 323 14.84 9.68 0.91
CA LYS A 323 14.55 8.30 0.49
C LYS A 323 15.83 7.47 0.36
N LEU A 324 16.97 8.09 0.05
CA LEU A 324 18.27 7.44 -0.20
C LEU A 324 19.15 7.28 1.06
N PHE A 325 18.97 8.14 2.05
CA PHE A 325 19.77 8.17 3.27
C PHE A 325 18.85 8.18 4.50
N ASP A 326 19.35 7.74 5.66
CA ASP A 326 18.53 7.71 6.88
C ASP A 326 18.11 9.12 7.32
N ASN A 327 19.08 10.04 7.42
CA ASN A 327 18.81 11.41 7.87
C ASN A 327 19.63 12.49 7.15
N VAL A 328 20.05 12.24 5.91
CA VAL A 328 20.48 13.32 5.01
C VAL A 328 19.24 13.87 4.32
N ASN A 329 18.86 15.10 4.66
CA ASN A 329 17.69 15.76 4.06
C ASN A 329 18.06 16.64 2.88
N LYS A 330 19.19 17.36 2.97
CA LYS A 330 19.73 18.13 1.85
C LYS A 330 21.24 18.39 1.99
N LEU A 331 21.91 18.65 0.89
CA LEU A 331 23.30 19.12 0.84
C LEU A 331 23.40 20.65 0.85
N LYS A 332 24.48 21.19 1.40
CA LYS A 332 24.89 22.58 1.18
C LYS A 332 25.60 22.66 -0.16
N ILE A 333 24.87 23.03 -1.20
CA ILE A 333 25.38 23.13 -2.56
C ILE A 333 25.79 24.59 -2.82
N VAL A 334 26.94 24.79 -3.44
CA VAL A 334 27.42 26.09 -3.91
C VAL A 334 27.75 25.99 -5.39
N LYS A 335 27.21 26.92 -6.19
CA LYS A 335 27.55 27.05 -7.62
C LYS A 335 28.87 27.81 -7.76
N HIS A 336 29.79 27.31 -8.56
CA HIS A 336 31.05 28.01 -8.81
C HIS A 336 30.80 29.30 -9.61
N PRO A 337 31.33 30.47 -9.19
CA PRO A 337 31.01 31.74 -9.83
C PRO A 337 31.64 31.94 -11.22
N VAL A 338 32.71 31.20 -11.55
CA VAL A 338 33.53 31.41 -12.76
C VAL A 338 33.30 30.36 -13.86
N ALA A 339 32.65 29.23 -13.54
CA ALA A 339 32.45 28.13 -14.48
C ALA A 339 30.98 27.71 -14.51
N ASP A 340 30.34 27.79 -15.66
CA ASP A 340 28.95 27.37 -15.82
C ASP A 340 28.79 25.87 -15.52
N ASN A 341 27.69 25.53 -14.83
CA ASN A 341 27.31 24.17 -14.41
C ASN A 341 28.26 23.42 -13.46
N LYS A 342 29.18 24.11 -12.79
CA LYS A 342 29.97 23.50 -11.70
C LYS A 342 29.31 23.70 -10.34
N TRP A 343 29.05 22.59 -9.66
CA TRP A 343 28.36 22.55 -8.38
C TRP A 343 29.18 21.71 -7.38
N ASP A 344 29.40 22.26 -6.20
CA ASP A 344 30.12 21.57 -5.13
C ASP A 344 29.24 21.45 -3.88
N GLY A 345 29.22 20.26 -3.29
CA GLY A 345 28.62 19.98 -1.99
C GLY A 345 29.63 20.20 -0.87
N TYR A 346 29.32 21.09 0.08
CA TYR A 346 30.20 21.44 1.21
C TYR A 346 29.76 20.82 2.55
N GLY A 347 28.61 20.16 2.59
CA GLY A 347 28.12 19.55 3.81
C GLY A 347 26.69 19.06 3.66
N MET A 348 26.16 18.50 4.74
CA MET A 348 24.85 17.89 4.79
C MET A 348 24.00 18.49 5.92
N PHE A 349 22.70 18.57 5.69
CA PHE A 349 21.68 18.94 6.65
C PHE A 349 20.79 17.75 6.96
N SER A 350 20.51 17.54 8.25
CA SER A 350 19.48 16.60 8.69
C SER A 350 18.06 17.16 8.55
N ALA A 351 17.06 16.29 8.67
CA ALA A 351 15.65 16.70 8.68
C ALA A 351 15.32 17.65 9.85
N ASP A 352 16.04 17.54 10.98
CA ASP A 352 15.90 18.42 12.14
C ASP A 352 16.62 19.77 11.97
N GLY A 353 17.41 19.93 10.91
CA GLY A 353 18.15 21.15 10.58
C GLY A 353 19.58 21.21 11.12
N GLU A 354 20.12 20.15 11.73
CA GLU A 354 21.54 20.10 12.07
C GLU A 354 22.40 20.06 10.80
N TYR A 355 23.45 20.89 10.78
CA TYR A 355 24.42 20.96 9.70
C TYR A 355 25.74 20.29 10.08
N VAL A 356 26.29 19.50 9.16
CA VAL A 356 27.63 18.90 9.26
C VAL A 356 28.42 19.26 8.01
N GLU A 357 29.52 19.98 8.20
CA GLU A 357 30.46 20.32 7.13
C GLU A 357 31.30 19.11 6.72
N PHE A 358 31.49 18.91 5.41
CA PHE A 358 32.31 17.83 4.88
C PHE A 358 33.80 18.10 5.09
N SER A 359 34.59 17.03 5.25
CA SER A 359 36.05 17.16 5.35
C SER A 359 36.69 17.71 4.06
N HIS A 360 36.03 17.50 2.92
CA HIS A 360 36.39 18.07 1.63
C HIS A 360 35.13 18.26 0.79
N SER A 361 35.15 19.21 -0.15
CA SER A 361 34.02 19.45 -1.06
C SER A 361 33.83 18.28 -2.02
N VAL A 362 32.57 17.97 -2.33
CA VAL A 362 32.19 16.91 -3.27
C VAL A 362 31.74 17.55 -4.58
N PRO A 363 32.44 17.34 -5.71
CA PRO A 363 31.99 17.81 -7.01
C PRO A 363 30.75 17.04 -7.44
N LEU A 364 29.65 17.77 -7.68
CA LEU A 364 28.34 17.25 -8.08
C LEU A 364 28.19 17.35 -9.62
N GLU A 365 29.21 16.86 -10.32
CA GLU A 365 29.30 16.88 -11.79
C GLU A 365 29.23 15.46 -12.36
N GLY A 366 28.66 15.32 -13.56
CA GLY A 366 28.56 14.05 -14.27
C GLY A 366 27.36 13.20 -13.81
N PRO A 367 27.42 11.87 -14.03
CA PRO A 367 26.32 10.96 -13.69
C PRO A 367 25.97 10.98 -12.20
N VAL A 368 24.67 10.99 -11.90
CA VAL A 368 24.13 11.21 -10.55
C VAL A 368 24.53 10.11 -9.58
N GLU A 369 24.44 8.87 -10.04
CA GLU A 369 24.85 7.69 -9.30
C GLU A 369 26.32 7.76 -8.83
N ILE A 370 27.21 8.35 -9.61
CA ILE A 370 28.65 8.42 -9.29
C ILE A 370 28.91 9.43 -8.19
N TRP A 371 28.37 10.65 -8.31
CA TRP A 371 28.58 11.63 -7.26
C TRP A 371 27.77 11.30 -5.99
N LEU A 372 26.65 10.58 -6.08
CA LEU A 372 25.96 10.03 -4.90
C LEU A 372 26.84 9.03 -4.13
N CYS A 373 27.56 8.13 -4.83
CA CYS A 373 28.57 7.27 -4.20
C CYS A 373 29.66 8.09 -3.50
N LYS A 374 30.11 9.20 -4.11
CA LYS A 374 31.10 10.09 -3.47
C LYS A 374 30.51 10.76 -2.23
N VAL A 375 29.28 11.28 -2.29
CA VAL A 375 28.60 11.87 -1.13
C VAL A 375 28.50 10.85 0.02
N GLU A 376 28.12 9.60 -0.27
CA GLU A 376 28.08 8.52 0.73
C GLU A 376 29.46 8.27 1.37
N SER A 377 30.51 8.19 0.55
CA SER A 377 31.87 7.97 1.03
C SER A 377 32.37 9.13 1.90
N VAL A 378 32.19 10.37 1.43
CA VAL A 378 32.61 11.59 2.15
C VAL A 378 31.82 11.78 3.43
N MET A 379 30.53 11.45 3.45
CA MET A 379 29.72 11.43 4.66
C MET A 379 30.35 10.56 5.74
N ARG A 380 30.67 9.30 5.41
CA ARG A 380 31.27 8.34 6.36
C ARG A 380 32.64 8.80 6.86
N VAL A 381 33.51 9.23 5.95
CA VAL A 381 34.86 9.74 6.28
C VAL A 381 34.77 10.98 7.18
N THR A 382 33.91 11.93 6.83
CA THR A 382 33.70 13.16 7.62
C THR A 382 33.27 12.83 9.04
N LEU A 383 32.30 11.92 9.22
CA LEU A 383 31.82 11.55 10.55
C LEU A 383 32.89 10.82 11.37
N ARG A 384 33.72 9.97 10.75
CA ARG A 384 34.87 9.32 11.42
C ARG A 384 35.89 10.35 11.90
N ASP A 385 36.30 11.26 11.02
CA ASP A 385 37.31 12.26 11.33
C ASP A 385 36.79 13.25 12.39
N GLN A 386 35.53 13.67 12.29
CA GLN A 386 34.88 14.49 13.32
C GLN A 386 34.70 13.74 14.64
N LEU A 387 34.41 12.43 14.63
CA LEU A 387 34.32 11.63 15.87
C LEU A 387 35.66 11.64 16.62
N LYS A 388 36.77 11.49 15.89
CA LYS A 388 38.13 11.55 16.43
C LYS A 388 38.44 12.89 17.11
N LEU A 389 37.95 13.99 16.55
CA LEU A 389 38.09 15.32 17.16
C LEU A 389 37.12 15.52 18.34
N CYS A 390 35.88 15.07 18.21
CA CYS A 390 34.83 15.19 19.22
C CYS A 390 35.23 14.52 20.54
N ARG A 391 35.77 13.30 20.48
CA ARG A 391 36.26 12.58 21.68
C ARG A 391 37.41 13.29 22.38
N VAL A 392 38.30 13.96 21.63
CA VAL A 392 39.41 14.75 22.20
C VAL A 392 38.85 16.01 22.85
N ALA A 393 37.88 16.67 22.22
CA ALA A 393 37.19 17.83 22.78
C ALA A 393 36.46 17.49 24.09
N LEU A 394 35.80 16.32 24.17
CA LEU A 394 35.15 15.84 25.39
C LEU A 394 36.14 15.68 26.55
N ARG A 395 37.35 15.17 26.29
CA ARG A 395 38.40 15.04 27.32
C ARG A 395 38.87 16.40 27.85
N LYS A 396 38.90 17.43 27.00
CA LYS A 396 39.27 18.81 27.38
C LYS A 396 38.15 19.53 28.12
N ASN A 397 36.88 19.22 27.83
CA ASN A 397 35.70 19.92 28.35
C ASN A 397 34.89 19.12 29.39
N LEU A 398 35.54 18.34 30.25
CA LEU A 398 34.85 17.49 31.25
C LEU A 398 33.97 18.28 32.22
N THR A 399 34.32 19.53 32.52
CA THR A 399 33.56 20.40 33.45
C THR A 399 32.46 21.20 32.76
N LYS A 400 32.56 21.43 31.44
CA LYS A 400 31.67 22.26 30.61
C LYS A 400 31.00 21.42 29.51
N ARG A 401 30.30 20.35 29.90
CA ARG A 401 29.64 19.42 28.95
C ARG A 401 28.58 20.11 28.07
N ASP A 402 27.88 21.11 28.59
CA ASP A 402 26.82 21.80 27.85
C ASP A 402 27.36 22.54 26.63
N LYS A 403 28.56 23.14 26.74
CA LYS A 403 29.24 23.77 25.60
C LYS A 403 29.63 22.73 24.55
N TRP A 404 30.21 21.61 24.98
CA TRP A 404 30.62 20.54 24.07
C TRP A 404 29.43 19.96 23.28
N ILE A 405 28.27 19.75 23.91
CA ILE A 405 27.06 19.27 23.20
C ILE A 405 26.58 20.28 22.15
N LYS A 406 26.72 21.58 22.41
CA LYS A 406 26.33 22.64 21.47
C LYS A 406 27.26 22.71 20.26
N ASP A 407 28.56 22.52 20.48
CA ASP A 407 29.59 22.71 19.45
C ASP A 407 29.72 21.51 18.48
N TRP A 408 29.21 20.32 18.85
CA TRP A 408 29.40 19.08 18.07
C TRP A 408 28.09 18.45 17.59
N PRO A 409 28.08 17.69 16.48
CA PRO A 409 26.91 16.95 16.01
C PRO A 409 26.42 15.94 17.05
N GLY A 410 25.09 15.81 17.21
CA GLY A 410 24.53 15.03 18.32
C GLY A 410 24.86 13.55 18.27
N GLN A 411 24.85 12.94 17.08
CA GLN A 411 25.28 11.55 16.88
C GLN A 411 26.70 11.31 17.44
N LEU A 412 27.64 12.20 17.12
CA LEU A 412 29.04 12.08 17.55
C LEU A 412 29.20 12.30 19.05
N CYS A 413 28.38 13.18 19.63
CA CYS A 413 28.34 13.37 21.08
C CYS A 413 27.91 12.08 21.80
N ILE A 414 26.87 11.39 21.31
CA ILE A 414 26.40 10.13 21.90
C ILE A 414 27.51 9.09 21.87
N THR A 415 28.09 8.82 20.69
CA THR A 415 29.15 7.82 20.52
C THR A 415 30.39 8.14 21.36
N SER A 416 30.82 9.41 21.38
CA SER A 416 31.95 9.84 22.19
C SER A 416 31.69 9.69 23.69
N SER A 417 30.46 9.93 24.15
CA SER A 417 30.10 9.72 25.55
C SER A 417 30.08 8.24 25.92
N GLN A 418 29.57 7.37 25.05
CA GLN A 418 29.61 5.92 25.25
C GLN A 418 31.04 5.36 25.26
N GLU A 419 31.94 5.87 24.42
CA GLU A 419 33.36 5.51 24.43
C GLU A 419 34.03 5.94 25.76
N LYS A 420 33.73 7.16 26.21
CA LYS A 420 34.23 7.69 27.48
C LYS A 420 33.72 6.88 28.67
N TRP A 421 32.43 6.55 28.68
CA TRP A 421 31.81 5.71 29.70
C TRP A 421 32.46 4.31 29.72
N THR A 422 32.60 3.67 28.55
CA THR A 422 33.27 2.36 28.40
C THR A 422 34.68 2.39 28.98
N THR A 423 35.44 3.44 28.67
CA THR A 423 36.80 3.64 29.20
C THR A 423 36.81 3.81 30.72
N ASP A 424 35.91 4.62 31.28
CA ASP A 424 35.87 4.91 32.72
C ASP A 424 35.41 3.69 33.54
N CYS A 425 34.42 2.94 33.05
CA CYS A 425 33.98 1.68 33.64
C CYS A 425 35.08 0.62 33.59
N THR A 426 35.69 0.41 32.42
CA THR A 426 36.77 -0.59 32.27
C THR A 426 37.95 -0.29 33.20
N ARG A 427 38.41 0.96 33.25
CA ARG A 427 39.49 1.38 34.18
C ARG A 427 39.10 1.17 35.64
N THR A 428 37.86 1.51 35.99
CA THR A 428 37.36 1.36 37.36
C THR A 428 37.27 -0.10 37.77
N LEU A 429 36.84 -1.00 36.88
CA LEU A 429 36.82 -2.45 37.12
C LEU A 429 38.24 -3.01 37.30
N VAL A 430 39.19 -2.64 36.44
CA VAL A 430 40.61 -3.02 36.61
C VAL A 430 41.16 -2.56 37.97
N HIS A 431 40.81 -1.36 38.41
CA HIS A 431 41.20 -0.86 39.74
C HIS A 431 40.48 -1.57 40.89
N CYS A 432 39.20 -1.92 40.72
CA CYS A 432 38.45 -2.71 41.70
C CYS A 432 39.09 -4.09 41.90
N LYS A 433 39.53 -4.75 40.82
CA LYS A 433 40.26 -6.02 40.86
C LYS A 433 41.60 -5.88 41.56
N ALA A 434 42.39 -4.87 41.18
CA ALA A 434 43.72 -4.65 41.75
C ALA A 434 43.70 -4.28 43.25
N LEU A 435 42.66 -3.56 43.71
CA LEU A 435 42.51 -3.13 45.10
C LEU A 435 41.57 -4.03 45.92
N GLU A 436 41.00 -5.06 45.30
CA GLU A 436 39.95 -5.94 45.87
C GLU A 436 38.84 -5.16 46.60
N SER A 437 38.44 -4.01 46.06
CA SER A 437 37.58 -3.06 46.76
C SER A 437 36.53 -2.44 45.86
N LYS A 438 35.30 -2.30 46.36
CA LYS A 438 34.20 -1.58 45.68
C LYS A 438 34.33 -0.05 45.75
N LYS A 439 35.35 0.49 46.46
CA LYS A 439 35.56 1.94 46.64
C LYS A 439 35.68 2.71 45.31
N PRO A 440 36.44 2.24 44.29
CA PRO A 440 36.52 2.91 42.98
C PRO A 440 35.15 2.99 42.30
N MET A 441 34.38 1.90 42.30
CA MET A 441 33.02 1.87 41.74
C MET A 441 32.08 2.87 42.44
N ARG A 442 32.18 2.99 43.77
CA ARG A 442 31.42 4.00 44.54
C ARG A 442 31.74 5.44 44.10
N LYS A 443 33.02 5.72 43.78
CA LYS A 443 33.44 7.05 43.28
C LYS A 443 32.89 7.29 41.87
N LEU A 444 32.96 6.31 40.98
CA LEU A 444 32.41 6.40 39.63
C LEU A 444 30.89 6.67 39.67
N ARG A 445 30.16 5.93 40.49
CA ARG A 445 28.72 6.11 40.71
C ARG A 445 28.36 7.55 41.13
N LYS A 446 29.10 8.12 42.11
CA LYS A 446 28.89 9.51 42.54
C LYS A 446 29.15 10.50 41.40
N LYS A 447 30.20 10.28 40.61
CA LYS A 447 30.55 11.12 39.46
C LYS A 447 29.48 11.07 38.38
N GLN A 448 28.93 9.90 38.09
CA GLN A 448 27.87 9.73 37.10
C GLN A 448 26.59 10.49 37.49
N ASN A 449 26.20 10.43 38.77
CA ASN A 449 25.05 11.20 39.28
C ASN A 449 25.27 12.73 39.16
N GLN A 450 26.49 13.21 39.43
CA GLN A 450 26.82 14.64 39.24
C GLN A 450 26.70 15.07 37.78
N VAL A 451 27.07 14.19 36.84
CA VAL A 451 26.91 14.45 35.40
C VAL A 451 25.44 14.52 35.00
N LEU A 452 24.61 13.59 35.47
CA LEU A 452 23.17 13.60 35.19
C LEU A 452 22.44 14.82 35.75
N ASN A 453 22.83 15.29 36.94
CA ASN A 453 22.25 16.52 37.52
C ASN A 453 22.50 17.74 36.60
N LYS A 454 23.71 17.86 36.04
CA LYS A 454 24.01 18.93 35.06
C LYS A 454 23.17 18.84 33.80
N PHE A 455 22.94 17.63 33.29
CA PHE A 455 22.06 17.47 32.14
C PHE A 455 20.60 17.80 32.47
N SER A 456 20.14 17.46 33.68
CA SER A 456 18.81 17.84 34.17
C SER A 456 18.64 19.36 34.20
N GLU A 457 19.65 20.09 34.71
CA GLU A 457 19.68 21.55 34.67
C GLU A 457 19.67 22.09 33.22
N ALA A 458 20.46 21.49 32.33
CA ALA A 458 20.51 21.89 30.92
C ALA A 458 19.16 21.70 30.20
N VAL A 459 18.42 20.61 30.45
CA VAL A 459 17.11 20.32 29.85
C VAL A 459 16.06 21.38 30.23
N ARG A 460 16.09 21.85 31.49
CA ARG A 460 15.17 22.89 31.99
C ARG A 460 15.56 24.30 31.51
N GLY A 461 16.80 24.48 31.08
CA GLY A 461 17.24 25.72 30.47
C GLY A 461 16.53 26.03 29.13
N SER A 462 16.70 27.28 28.68
CA SER A 462 16.28 27.68 27.34
C SER A 462 17.22 27.06 26.30
N LEU A 463 16.70 26.07 25.56
CA LEU A 463 17.40 25.36 24.50
C LEU A 463 16.64 25.55 23.18
N THR A 464 17.40 25.71 22.09
CA THR A 464 16.83 25.59 20.73
C THR A 464 16.28 24.19 20.51
N LYS A 465 15.38 24.02 19.53
CA LYS A 465 14.79 22.71 19.18
C LYS A 465 15.86 21.63 18.95
N ILE A 466 16.90 21.94 18.17
CA ILE A 466 17.99 21.00 17.86
C ILE A 466 18.81 20.66 19.12
N GLN A 467 19.17 21.66 19.93
CA GLN A 467 19.92 21.42 21.17
C GLN A 467 19.13 20.56 22.15
N ARG A 468 17.81 20.76 22.24
CA ARG A 468 16.95 19.91 23.07
C ARG A 468 16.96 18.47 22.60
N LEU A 469 16.82 18.22 21.28
CA LEU A 469 16.91 16.86 20.72
C LEU A 469 18.25 16.18 21.07
N LYS A 470 19.37 16.92 20.93
CA LYS A 470 20.71 16.42 21.32
C LYS A 470 20.78 16.02 22.78
N VAL A 471 20.38 16.92 23.68
CA VAL A 471 20.47 16.71 25.12
C VAL A 471 19.58 15.55 25.54
N VAL A 472 18.33 15.50 25.07
CA VAL A 472 17.39 14.39 25.37
C VAL A 472 17.98 13.05 24.95
N ALA A 473 18.50 12.96 23.72
CA ALA A 473 19.07 11.72 23.20
C ALA A 473 20.30 11.24 24.01
N ILE A 474 21.19 12.17 24.40
CA ILE A 474 22.36 11.86 25.24
C ILE A 474 21.93 11.43 26.64
N VAL A 475 20.96 12.13 27.23
CA VAL A 475 20.42 11.85 28.57
C VAL A 475 19.84 10.45 28.65
N THR A 476 19.07 10.01 27.65
CA THR A 476 18.52 8.65 27.61
C THR A 476 19.62 7.60 27.74
N ILE A 477 20.74 7.77 27.04
CA ILE A 477 21.88 6.85 27.09
C ILE A 477 22.66 6.97 28.40
N GLU A 478 22.84 8.19 28.92
CA GLU A 478 23.58 8.43 30.17
C GLU A 478 22.83 7.93 31.41
N ILE A 479 21.49 7.90 31.38
CA ILE A 479 20.68 7.27 32.45
C ILE A 479 20.89 5.76 32.44
N HIS A 480 20.81 5.12 31.27
CA HIS A 480 21.12 3.69 31.15
C HIS A 480 22.56 3.39 31.65
N ALA A 481 23.54 4.21 31.26
CA ALA A 481 24.92 4.11 31.74
C ALA A 481 25.02 4.19 33.28
N ARG A 482 24.22 5.06 33.91
CA ARG A 482 24.12 5.16 35.39
C ARG A 482 23.50 3.90 35.99
N ASP A 483 22.40 3.41 35.44
CA ASP A 483 21.72 2.21 35.95
C ASP A 483 22.61 0.97 35.87
N VAL A 484 23.40 0.83 34.81
CA VAL A 484 24.40 -0.23 34.67
C VAL A 484 25.49 -0.11 35.73
N VAL A 485 26.01 1.10 36.00
CA VAL A 485 27.00 1.32 37.07
C VAL A 485 26.41 1.01 38.45
N ASP A 486 25.17 1.42 38.72
CA ASP A 486 24.45 1.11 39.96
C ASP A 486 24.25 -0.40 40.12
N LYS A 487 23.88 -1.11 39.04
CA LYS A 487 23.72 -2.57 39.02
C LYS A 487 25.05 -3.28 39.30
N MET A 488 26.13 -2.90 38.60
CA MET A 488 27.47 -3.45 38.83
C MET A 488 27.94 -3.23 40.26
N TYR A 489 27.67 -2.04 40.85
CA TYR A 489 28.00 -1.76 42.23
C TYR A 489 27.23 -2.65 43.23
N LYS A 490 25.92 -2.82 43.04
CA LYS A 490 25.05 -3.64 43.89
C LYS A 490 25.46 -5.11 43.87
N ILE A 491 25.68 -5.66 42.67
CA ILE A 491 26.13 -7.05 42.49
C ILE A 491 27.56 -7.24 43.00
N GLY A 492 28.36 -6.17 43.03
CA GLY A 492 29.76 -6.26 43.42
C GLY A 492 30.67 -6.73 42.30
N CYS A 493 30.35 -6.36 41.06
CA CYS A 493 31.20 -6.60 39.91
C CYS A 493 32.55 -5.88 40.09
N MET A 494 33.63 -6.66 40.11
CA MET A 494 35.00 -6.17 40.33
C MET A 494 35.94 -6.49 39.16
N ASP A 495 35.50 -7.22 38.14
CA ASP A 495 36.33 -7.65 37.02
C ASP A 495 35.81 -7.11 35.69
N ALA A 496 36.73 -6.72 34.80
CA ALA A 496 36.40 -6.33 33.44
C ALA A 496 35.98 -7.53 32.57
N SER A 497 36.28 -8.77 32.99
CA SER A 497 35.78 -9.99 32.35
C SER A 497 34.43 -10.47 32.88
N ALA A 498 33.83 -9.77 33.86
CA ALA A 498 32.54 -10.16 34.40
C ALA A 498 31.44 -10.02 33.35
N PHE A 499 30.53 -11.00 33.29
CA PHE A 499 29.45 -11.05 32.31
C PHE A 499 28.54 -9.81 32.37
N GLU A 500 28.30 -9.26 33.56
CA GLU A 500 27.51 -8.04 33.76
C GLU A 500 28.08 -6.86 32.98
N TRP A 501 29.41 -6.78 32.84
CA TRP A 501 30.06 -5.76 32.02
C TRP A 501 30.16 -6.17 30.55
N LEU A 502 30.53 -7.43 30.28
CA LEU A 502 30.69 -7.93 28.91
C LEU A 502 29.37 -7.91 28.13
N SER A 503 28.23 -8.11 28.79
CA SER A 503 26.88 -8.09 28.20
C SER A 503 26.47 -6.71 27.65
N GLN A 504 27.13 -5.64 28.08
CA GLN A 504 26.83 -4.28 27.65
C GLN A 504 27.42 -3.98 26.27
N LEU A 505 26.77 -3.09 25.52
CA LEU A 505 27.29 -2.57 24.26
C LEU A 505 28.40 -1.55 24.55
N ARG A 506 29.65 -1.92 24.27
CA ARG A 506 30.85 -1.18 24.68
C ARG A 506 31.57 -0.60 23.48
N PHE A 507 32.01 0.65 23.60
CA PHE A 507 32.62 1.40 22.51
C PHE A 507 34.09 1.66 22.81
N TYR A 508 34.94 1.29 21.88
CA TYR A 508 36.38 1.44 21.97
C TYR A 508 36.87 2.23 20.76
N TRP A 509 37.91 3.04 20.96
CA TRP A 509 38.72 3.49 19.84
C TRP A 509 39.93 2.59 19.77
N ASP A 510 40.02 1.85 18.69
CA ASP A 510 41.13 0.97 18.41
C ASP A 510 42.25 1.76 17.75
N ARG A 511 43.47 1.62 18.26
CA ARG A 511 44.61 2.40 17.79
C ARG A 511 45.27 1.78 16.56
N ASP A 512 45.07 0.48 16.33
CA ASP A 512 45.72 -0.25 15.26
C ASP A 512 45.01 0.02 13.93
N ILE A 513 43.68 0.05 13.95
CA ILE A 513 42.87 0.44 12.78
C ILE A 513 42.50 1.93 12.76
N ASP A 514 42.81 2.67 13.84
CA ASP A 514 42.43 4.07 14.07
C ASP A 514 40.93 4.35 13.84
N ASP A 515 40.08 3.49 14.40
CA ASP A 515 38.63 3.50 14.19
C ASP A 515 37.85 3.15 15.47
N CYS A 516 36.56 3.48 15.48
CA CYS A 516 35.63 3.12 16.55
C CYS A 516 35.11 1.69 16.37
N ILE A 517 35.32 0.88 17.40
CA ILE A 517 34.89 -0.52 17.47
C ILE A 517 33.84 -0.65 18.56
N VAL A 518 32.75 -1.33 18.22
CA VAL A 518 31.70 -1.71 19.15
C VAL A 518 31.84 -3.20 19.48
N ARG A 519 31.85 -3.52 20.78
CA ARG A 519 31.93 -4.90 21.28
C ARG A 519 30.78 -5.19 22.23
N GLN A 520 30.15 -6.34 22.06
CA GLN A 520 29.18 -6.86 23.01
C GLN A 520 29.44 -8.35 23.19
N THR A 521 29.62 -8.81 24.42
CA THR A 521 30.09 -10.17 24.73
C THR A 521 31.39 -10.50 23.96
N ASN A 522 31.37 -11.46 23.03
CA ASN A 522 32.48 -11.84 22.15
C ASN A 522 32.42 -11.19 20.74
N THR A 523 31.40 -10.38 20.47
CA THR A 523 31.19 -9.78 19.14
C THR A 523 32.12 -8.58 18.90
N TYR A 524 32.36 -8.30 17.62
CA TYR A 524 33.24 -7.25 17.14
C TYR A 524 32.61 -6.60 15.91
N PHE A 525 32.36 -5.29 15.97
CA PHE A 525 31.82 -4.50 14.86
C PHE A 525 32.58 -3.19 14.71
N VAL A 526 32.90 -2.80 13.48
CA VAL A 526 33.36 -1.44 13.18
C VAL A 526 32.12 -0.53 13.10
N TYR A 527 32.20 0.67 13.68
CA TYR A 527 31.11 1.63 13.62
C TYR A 527 30.86 2.08 12.16
N GLY A 528 29.60 2.12 11.73
CA GLY A 528 29.24 2.26 10.30
C GLY A 528 29.25 3.68 9.73
N TYR A 529 29.22 4.71 10.58
CA TYR A 529 29.23 6.12 10.18
C TYR A 529 28.13 6.55 9.19
N GLU A 530 26.97 5.88 9.17
CA GLU A 530 25.79 6.44 8.51
C GLU A 530 25.35 7.72 9.26
N TYR A 531 24.95 8.78 8.55
CA TYR A 531 24.45 9.99 9.19
C TYR A 531 23.01 9.83 9.66
N LEU A 532 22.83 9.76 10.97
CA LEU A 532 21.55 9.48 11.64
C LEU A 532 20.86 10.75 12.15
N GLY A 533 21.53 11.90 12.02
CA GLY A 533 21.11 13.19 12.59
C GLY A 533 20.82 13.12 14.10
N ASN A 534 19.89 13.94 14.57
CA ASN A 534 19.45 13.96 15.97
C ASN A 534 18.23 13.08 16.21
N SER A 535 18.20 11.92 15.56
CA SER A 535 17.13 10.96 15.75
C SER A 535 17.18 10.42 17.19
N GLY A 536 16.09 10.60 17.95
CA GLY A 536 16.02 10.21 19.36
C GLY A 536 16.43 8.75 19.61
N ARG A 537 16.90 8.47 20.83
CA ARG A 537 17.30 7.14 21.30
C ARG A 537 16.13 6.44 21.98
N LEU A 538 16.00 5.13 21.75
CA LEU A 538 15.07 4.29 22.49
C LEU A 538 15.54 4.16 23.94
N VAL A 539 14.60 4.13 24.87
CA VAL A 539 14.89 3.83 26.27
C VAL A 539 15.33 2.38 26.40
N ILE A 540 16.54 2.16 26.92
CA ILE A 540 17.11 0.83 27.07
C ILE A 540 16.63 0.22 28.39
N THR A 541 15.85 -0.86 28.29
CA THR A 541 15.35 -1.70 29.38
C THR A 541 16.09 -3.04 29.42
N PRO A 542 15.97 -3.84 30.50
CA PRO A 542 16.54 -5.19 30.53
C PRO A 542 16.07 -6.10 29.38
N LEU A 543 14.85 -5.89 28.86
CA LEU A 543 14.33 -6.63 27.71
C LEU A 543 15.06 -6.24 26.42
N THR A 544 15.28 -4.93 26.19
CA THR A 544 16.01 -4.45 25.00
C THR A 544 17.49 -4.82 25.07
N ASP A 545 18.12 -4.82 26.26
CA ASP A 545 19.49 -5.32 26.43
C ASP A 545 19.64 -6.77 25.99
N ARG A 546 18.70 -7.62 26.43
CA ARG A 546 18.67 -9.04 26.01
C ARG A 546 18.47 -9.15 24.50
N CYS A 547 17.62 -8.31 23.93
CA CYS A 547 17.44 -8.26 22.48
C CYS A 547 18.75 -7.87 21.77
N TYR A 548 19.45 -6.83 22.24
CA TYR A 548 20.73 -6.40 21.67
C TYR A 548 21.75 -7.53 21.67
N ILE A 549 21.93 -8.22 22.80
CA ILE A 549 22.85 -9.37 22.90
C ILE A 549 22.50 -10.44 21.88
N THR A 550 21.22 -10.80 21.73
CA THR A 550 20.80 -11.83 20.78
C THR A 550 21.02 -11.40 19.34
N LEU A 551 20.69 -10.15 18.99
CA LEU A 551 20.83 -9.61 17.63
C LEU A 551 22.30 -9.44 17.23
N THR A 552 23.15 -8.90 18.11
CA THR A 552 24.59 -8.79 17.84
C THR A 552 25.24 -10.17 17.74
N THR A 553 24.85 -11.12 18.58
CA THR A 553 25.32 -12.50 18.47
C THR A 553 24.85 -13.16 17.17
N ALA A 554 23.62 -12.88 16.71
CA ALA A 554 23.12 -13.40 15.43
C ALA A 554 23.97 -12.90 14.26
N LEU A 555 24.26 -11.61 14.21
CA LEU A 555 25.13 -11.01 13.19
C LEU A 555 26.54 -11.59 13.22
N HIS A 556 27.12 -11.76 14.41
CA HIS A 556 28.44 -12.38 14.57
C HIS A 556 28.49 -13.82 14.06
N LEU A 557 27.37 -14.54 14.12
CA LEU A 557 27.22 -15.90 13.61
C LEU A 557 26.72 -15.96 12.16
N HIS A 558 26.68 -14.81 11.46
CA HIS A 558 26.16 -14.69 10.09
C HIS A 558 24.74 -15.25 9.93
N ARG A 559 23.88 -14.98 10.92
CA ARG A 559 22.45 -15.34 10.93
C ARG A 559 21.57 -14.11 11.06
N GLY A 560 20.30 -14.24 10.69
CA GLY A 560 19.31 -13.20 10.90
C GLY A 560 18.81 -13.14 12.35
N GLY A 561 18.21 -12.02 12.73
CA GLY A 561 17.52 -11.86 14.02
C GLY A 561 16.01 -11.87 13.89
N SER A 562 15.29 -12.52 14.81
CA SER A 562 13.82 -12.57 14.81
C SER A 562 13.22 -12.13 16.15
N PRO A 563 12.98 -10.82 16.36
CA PRO A 563 12.16 -10.36 17.47
C PRO A 563 10.69 -10.73 17.30
N GLN A 564 10.10 -11.36 18.31
CA GLN A 564 8.74 -11.88 18.28
C GLN A 564 7.96 -11.49 19.53
N GLY A 565 6.70 -11.12 19.39
CA GLY A 565 5.86 -10.77 20.54
C GLY A 565 4.66 -9.92 20.14
N PRO A 566 3.82 -9.51 21.10
CA PRO A 566 2.63 -8.71 20.83
C PRO A 566 2.92 -7.39 20.11
N ALA A 567 1.91 -6.82 19.44
CA ALA A 567 2.03 -5.51 18.83
C ALA A 567 2.34 -4.44 19.89
N GLY A 568 3.15 -3.44 19.53
CA GLY A 568 3.48 -2.32 20.43
C GLY A 568 4.54 -2.59 21.50
N THR A 569 5.23 -3.74 21.46
CA THR A 569 6.31 -4.08 22.42
C THR A 569 7.70 -3.56 22.03
N GLY A 570 7.81 -2.74 20.97
CA GLY A 570 9.07 -2.07 20.58
C GLY A 570 10.02 -2.92 19.74
N LYS A 571 9.52 -3.96 19.03
CA LYS A 571 10.34 -4.88 18.22
C LYS A 571 11.17 -4.18 17.15
N THR A 572 10.48 -3.46 16.27
CA THR A 572 11.08 -2.72 15.14
C THR A 572 11.97 -1.59 15.65
N GLU A 573 11.51 -0.88 16.68
CA GLU A 573 12.24 0.22 17.31
C GLU A 573 13.54 -0.25 17.95
N THR A 574 13.57 -1.46 18.52
CA THR A 574 14.79 -2.04 19.11
C THR A 574 15.83 -2.38 18.03
N VAL A 575 15.41 -2.95 16.90
CA VAL A 575 16.32 -3.20 15.76
C VAL A 575 16.88 -1.88 15.22
N LYS A 576 16.01 -0.87 15.04
CA LYS A 576 16.43 0.46 14.60
C LYS A 576 17.40 1.12 15.58
N ASP A 577 17.13 1.09 16.89
CA ASP A 577 18.01 1.71 17.88
C ASP A 577 19.36 1.00 18.02
N LEU A 578 19.40 -0.33 17.84
CA LEU A 578 20.66 -1.08 17.74
C LEU A 578 21.47 -0.64 16.52
N GLY A 579 20.84 -0.57 15.35
CA GLY A 579 21.50 -0.10 14.13
C GLY A 579 22.03 1.32 14.28
N LYS A 580 21.27 2.22 14.91
CA LYS A 580 21.78 3.55 15.28
C LYS A 580 22.98 3.49 16.22
N GLY A 581 22.96 2.55 17.17
CA GLY A 581 24.07 2.31 18.10
C GLY A 581 25.34 1.84 17.39
N LEU A 582 25.22 1.10 16.30
CA LEU A 582 26.33 0.68 15.45
C LEU A 582 26.65 1.65 14.30
N GLY A 583 25.90 2.75 14.16
CA GLY A 583 26.06 3.68 13.04
C GLY A 583 25.68 3.07 11.69
N GLY A 584 24.80 2.07 11.68
CA GLY A 584 24.34 1.36 10.49
C GLY A 584 23.07 1.95 9.88
N TYR A 585 22.92 1.79 8.57
CA TYR A 585 21.73 2.18 7.83
C TYR A 585 20.65 1.09 7.95
N VAL A 586 19.54 1.37 8.63
CA VAL A 586 18.45 0.41 8.87
C VAL A 586 17.20 0.78 8.07
N ILE A 587 16.83 -0.09 7.14
CA ILE A 587 15.66 0.05 6.29
C ILE A 587 14.55 -0.81 6.86
N VAL A 588 13.40 -0.20 7.13
CA VAL A 588 12.22 -0.91 7.63
C VAL A 588 11.24 -1.09 6.49
N VAL A 589 10.89 -2.34 6.21
CA VAL A 589 9.91 -2.71 5.19
C VAL A 589 8.71 -3.31 5.90
N ASN A 590 7.52 -2.72 5.72
CA ASN A 590 6.30 -3.29 6.26
C ASN A 590 5.78 -4.36 5.30
N CYS A 591 5.65 -5.60 5.77
CA CYS A 591 5.26 -6.71 4.94
C CYS A 591 3.74 -6.82 4.79
N SER A 592 3.28 -7.05 3.56
CA SER A 592 1.88 -7.29 3.21
C SER A 592 1.74 -8.57 2.38
N GLU A 593 0.50 -9.05 2.25
CA GLU A 593 0.17 -10.24 1.45
C GLU A 593 0.48 -10.05 -0.05
N GLY A 594 0.53 -8.81 -0.53
CA GLY A 594 0.82 -8.46 -1.93
C GLY A 594 2.31 -8.38 -2.28
N LEU A 595 3.23 -8.63 -1.34
CA LEU A 595 4.66 -8.65 -1.63
C LEU A 595 5.05 -9.89 -2.43
N ASP A 596 5.71 -9.69 -3.57
CA ASP A 596 6.22 -10.75 -4.43
C ASP A 596 7.71 -11.05 -4.16
N TYR A 597 8.16 -12.25 -4.57
CA TYR A 597 9.54 -12.69 -4.37
C TYR A 597 10.54 -11.86 -5.20
N LYS A 598 10.10 -11.22 -6.29
CA LYS A 598 10.96 -10.37 -7.14
C LYS A 598 11.26 -9.04 -6.46
N SER A 599 10.27 -8.39 -5.86
CA SER A 599 10.51 -7.17 -5.09
C SER A 599 11.38 -7.44 -3.87
N MET A 600 11.15 -8.57 -3.18
CA MET A 600 12.01 -9.00 -2.08
C MET A 600 13.45 -9.28 -2.55
N GLY A 601 13.63 -9.96 -3.67
CA GLY A 601 14.94 -10.18 -4.30
C GLY A 601 15.66 -8.86 -4.61
N LYS A 602 14.98 -7.88 -5.21
CA LYS A 602 15.53 -6.53 -5.45
C LYS A 602 15.96 -5.85 -4.14
N MET A 603 15.13 -5.90 -3.11
CA MET A 603 15.47 -5.33 -1.80
C MET A 603 16.70 -6.01 -1.18
N PHE A 604 16.75 -7.35 -1.21
CA PHE A 604 17.88 -8.12 -0.70
C PHE A 604 19.19 -7.86 -1.46
N SER A 605 19.13 -7.70 -2.78
CA SER A 605 20.27 -7.26 -3.59
C SER A 605 20.79 -5.90 -3.12
N GLY A 606 19.88 -4.94 -2.92
CA GLY A 606 20.21 -3.63 -2.36
C GLY A 606 20.85 -3.71 -0.98
N LEU A 607 20.32 -4.53 -0.08
CA LEU A 607 20.84 -4.71 1.28
C LEU A 607 22.27 -5.29 1.27
N ALA A 608 22.48 -6.35 0.47
CA ALA A 608 23.77 -7.03 0.34
C ALA A 608 24.86 -6.11 -0.21
N GLN A 609 24.54 -5.35 -1.27
CA GLN A 609 25.48 -4.45 -1.93
C GLN A 609 25.74 -3.15 -1.15
N THR A 610 24.75 -2.66 -0.39
CA THR A 610 24.91 -1.46 0.47
C THR A 610 25.60 -1.81 1.80
N GLY A 611 25.43 -3.05 2.28
CA GLY A 611 25.78 -3.43 3.66
C GLY A 611 24.83 -2.87 4.70
N ALA A 612 23.60 -2.55 4.28
CA ALA A 612 22.53 -2.03 5.12
C ALA A 612 21.81 -3.16 5.87
N TRP A 613 21.01 -2.79 6.85
CA TRP A 613 20.16 -3.72 7.59
C TRP A 613 18.72 -3.63 7.09
N GLY A 614 18.13 -4.78 6.76
CA GLY A 614 16.71 -4.90 6.48
C GLY A 614 15.96 -5.35 7.71
N CYS A 615 15.01 -4.57 8.20
CA CYS A 615 14.05 -4.95 9.23
C CYS A 615 12.68 -5.12 8.57
N PHE A 616 12.34 -6.37 8.26
CA PHE A 616 11.07 -6.73 7.66
C PHE A 616 10.02 -6.87 8.75
N ASP A 617 9.25 -5.79 8.92
CA ASP A 617 8.19 -5.71 9.90
C ASP A 617 7.04 -6.61 9.46
N GLU A 618 6.44 -7.31 10.41
CA GLU A 618 5.24 -8.10 10.16
C GLU A 618 5.43 -9.21 9.11
N PHE A 619 6.63 -9.80 9.05
CA PHE A 619 7.08 -10.74 8.02
C PHE A 619 6.16 -11.95 7.81
N ASN A 620 5.43 -12.35 8.86
CA ASN A 620 4.42 -13.40 8.83
C ASN A 620 3.09 -13.02 8.16
N ARG A 621 3.02 -11.88 7.44
CA ARG A 621 1.94 -11.53 6.51
C ARG A 621 2.20 -11.98 5.07
N ILE A 622 3.42 -12.42 4.77
CA ILE A 622 3.76 -12.87 3.42
C ILE A 622 3.14 -14.27 3.20
N ASN A 623 2.64 -14.48 1.98
CA ASN A 623 2.11 -15.77 1.55
C ASN A 623 3.18 -16.87 1.64
N ILE A 624 2.78 -18.08 2.07
CA ILE A 624 3.69 -19.20 2.32
C ILE A 624 4.46 -19.61 1.05
N GLU A 625 3.83 -19.52 -0.11
CA GLU A 625 4.45 -19.81 -1.41
C GLU A 625 5.63 -18.86 -1.69
N VAL A 626 5.44 -17.57 -1.42
CA VAL A 626 6.48 -16.54 -1.58
C VAL A 626 7.58 -16.71 -0.54
N LEU A 627 7.23 -17.03 0.71
CA LEU A 627 8.18 -17.27 1.79
C LEU A 627 9.18 -18.38 1.46
N SER A 628 8.76 -19.40 0.72
CA SER A 628 9.62 -20.52 0.33
C SER A 628 10.75 -20.08 -0.60
N VAL A 629 10.45 -19.23 -1.59
CA VAL A 629 11.45 -18.65 -2.50
C VAL A 629 12.34 -17.64 -1.75
N VAL A 630 11.74 -16.80 -0.92
CA VAL A 630 12.45 -15.83 -0.08
C VAL A 630 13.43 -16.50 0.89
N ALA A 631 13.10 -17.69 1.42
CA ALA A 631 14.01 -18.45 2.26
C ALA A 631 15.31 -18.83 1.51
N GLN A 632 15.20 -19.21 0.22
CA GLN A 632 16.38 -19.50 -0.60
C GLN A 632 17.22 -18.24 -0.88
N GLN A 633 16.58 -17.10 -1.12
CA GLN A 633 17.24 -15.81 -1.29
C GLN A 633 18.04 -15.43 -0.03
N ILE A 634 17.42 -15.49 1.14
CA ILE A 634 18.07 -15.18 2.42
C ILE A 634 19.22 -16.16 2.67
N LEU A 635 19.03 -17.45 2.44
CA LEU A 635 20.07 -18.46 2.64
C LEU A 635 21.30 -18.21 1.77
N SER A 636 21.11 -17.81 0.51
CA SER A 636 22.21 -17.47 -0.39
C SER A 636 23.08 -16.35 0.19
N ILE A 637 22.44 -15.29 0.70
CA ILE A 637 23.14 -14.14 1.31
C ILE A 637 23.86 -14.55 2.60
N LEU A 638 23.18 -15.25 3.50
CA LEU A 638 23.77 -15.68 4.77
C LEU A 638 24.95 -16.64 4.57
N SER A 639 24.88 -17.51 3.56
CA SER A 639 25.97 -18.42 3.19
C SER A 639 27.18 -17.66 2.62
N ALA A 640 26.92 -16.66 1.78
CA ALA A 640 27.98 -15.78 1.25
C ALA A 640 28.64 -14.94 2.37
N LEU A 641 27.86 -14.48 3.36
CA LEU A 641 28.39 -13.80 4.54
C LEU A 641 29.26 -14.73 5.41
N ALA A 642 28.80 -15.97 5.63
CA ALA A 642 29.53 -16.96 6.44
C ALA A 642 30.88 -17.37 5.81
N THR A 643 30.99 -17.31 4.48
CA THR A 643 32.25 -17.58 3.76
C THR A 643 33.15 -16.34 3.63
N GLY A 644 32.67 -15.16 4.04
CA GLY A 644 33.40 -13.90 3.90
C GLY A 644 33.58 -13.47 2.44
N ALA A 645 32.68 -13.88 1.54
CA ALA A 645 32.75 -13.56 0.12
C ALA A 645 32.62 -12.05 -0.12
N LYS A 646 33.39 -11.52 -1.08
CA LYS A 646 33.26 -10.12 -1.54
C LYS A 646 32.26 -9.98 -2.67
N ARG A 647 32.07 -11.04 -3.46
CA ARG A 647 31.13 -11.11 -4.58
C ARG A 647 30.50 -12.49 -4.56
N PHE A 648 29.23 -12.58 -4.95
CA PHE A 648 28.51 -13.85 -5.03
C PHE A 648 27.39 -13.76 -6.06
N VAL A 649 26.91 -14.93 -6.51
CA VAL A 649 25.79 -15.00 -7.44
C VAL A 649 24.47 -14.99 -6.66
N PHE A 650 23.63 -14.01 -6.96
CA PHE A 650 22.31 -13.82 -6.37
C PHE A 650 21.28 -13.62 -7.48
N GLU A 651 20.21 -14.41 -7.48
CA GLU A 651 19.16 -14.37 -8.53
C GLU A 651 19.73 -14.43 -9.96
N GLY A 652 20.81 -15.19 -10.16
CA GLY A 652 21.48 -15.36 -11.46
C GLY A 652 22.45 -14.23 -11.86
N GLN A 653 22.63 -13.20 -11.02
CA GLN A 653 23.57 -12.09 -11.27
C GLN A 653 24.70 -12.09 -10.25
N GLU A 654 25.91 -11.75 -10.67
CA GLU A 654 27.05 -11.57 -9.76
C GLU A 654 27.01 -10.18 -9.13
N ILE A 655 26.83 -10.10 -7.81
CA ILE A 655 26.71 -8.84 -7.07
C ILE A 655 27.82 -8.71 -6.01
N ASN A 656 28.10 -7.46 -5.62
CA ASN A 656 29.00 -7.16 -4.51
C ASN A 656 28.35 -7.52 -3.16
N LEU A 657 29.15 -7.89 -2.16
CA LEU A 657 28.69 -8.17 -0.81
C LEU A 657 29.48 -7.36 0.20
N VAL A 658 28.77 -6.57 1.01
CA VAL A 658 29.32 -5.85 2.15
C VAL A 658 28.96 -6.60 3.42
N LEU A 659 29.97 -7.03 4.18
CA LEU A 659 29.82 -7.92 5.34
C LEU A 659 28.98 -7.37 6.49
N SER A 660 28.70 -6.05 6.51
CA SER A 660 27.81 -5.43 7.49
C SER A 660 26.32 -5.70 7.23
N CYS A 661 25.97 -6.31 6.09
CA CYS A 661 24.59 -6.66 5.74
C CYS A 661 23.93 -7.50 6.84
N GLY A 662 22.73 -7.08 7.26
CA GLY A 662 21.95 -7.74 8.31
C GLY A 662 20.49 -7.90 7.90
N ILE A 663 19.91 -9.07 8.18
CA ILE A 663 18.49 -9.35 7.91
C ILE A 663 17.79 -9.63 9.22
N PHE A 664 16.75 -8.85 9.49
CA PHE A 664 15.92 -8.94 10.69
C PHE A 664 14.46 -9.07 10.29
N ILE A 665 13.73 -9.93 10.99
CA ILE A 665 12.29 -10.10 10.79
C ILE A 665 11.57 -9.86 12.11
N THR A 666 10.45 -9.15 12.10
CA THR A 666 9.60 -9.07 13.30
C THR A 666 8.33 -9.89 13.08
N MET A 667 7.84 -10.49 14.16
CA MET A 667 6.60 -11.26 14.11
C MET A 667 5.66 -10.92 15.26
N ASN A 668 4.36 -11.02 14.96
CA ASN A 668 3.26 -10.97 15.92
C ASN A 668 2.58 -12.35 15.95
N PRO A 669 3.04 -13.29 16.79
CA PRO A 669 2.42 -14.61 16.90
C PRO A 669 0.97 -14.50 17.42
N GLY A 670 0.06 -15.34 16.91
CA GLY A 670 -1.32 -15.45 17.41
C GLY A 670 -2.29 -14.36 16.95
N TYR A 671 -1.87 -13.46 16.06
CA TYR A 671 -2.76 -12.47 15.44
C TYR A 671 -3.46 -13.06 14.21
N ALA A 672 -4.72 -12.68 13.95
CA ALA A 672 -5.46 -13.16 12.78
C ALA A 672 -4.78 -12.74 11.47
N GLY A 673 -4.85 -13.61 10.44
CA GLY A 673 -4.24 -13.37 9.13
C GLY A 673 -2.71 -13.48 9.12
N ARG A 674 -2.13 -14.29 10.03
CA ARG A 674 -0.67 -14.50 10.11
C ARG A 674 -0.31 -15.94 9.84
N THR A 675 0.70 -16.14 9.00
CA THR A 675 1.23 -17.45 8.64
C THR A 675 2.30 -17.90 9.62
N GLU A 676 2.42 -19.20 9.87
CA GLU A 676 3.60 -19.70 10.54
C GLU A 676 4.78 -19.73 9.57
N LEU A 677 5.97 -19.40 10.07
CA LEU A 677 7.17 -19.49 9.24
C LEU A 677 7.54 -20.97 8.99
N PRO A 678 7.95 -21.30 7.75
CA PRO A 678 8.57 -22.59 7.44
C PRO A 678 9.79 -22.90 8.31
N ASP A 679 10.04 -24.17 8.63
CA ASP A 679 11.13 -24.57 9.54
C ASP A 679 12.53 -24.27 9.00
N ASN A 680 12.72 -24.41 7.68
CA ASN A 680 13.96 -24.03 7.01
C ASN A 680 14.29 -22.55 7.25
N LEU A 681 13.29 -21.66 7.16
CA LEU A 681 13.43 -20.24 7.41
C LEU A 681 13.64 -19.97 8.90
N LYS A 682 12.85 -20.59 9.80
CA LYS A 682 13.03 -20.46 11.27
C LYS A 682 14.48 -20.76 11.67
N SER A 683 15.11 -21.77 11.04
CA SER A 683 16.51 -22.14 11.33
C SER A 683 17.53 -21.04 10.98
N MET A 684 17.24 -20.16 10.03
CA MET A 684 18.15 -19.08 9.59
C MET A 684 18.18 -17.90 10.57
N PHE A 685 17.18 -17.80 11.45
CA PHE A 685 17.01 -16.67 12.36
C PHE A 685 17.19 -17.08 13.83
N ARG A 686 17.76 -16.19 14.63
CA ARG A 686 17.76 -16.32 16.10
C ARG A 686 16.52 -15.65 16.70
N PRO A 687 15.60 -16.40 17.34
CA PRO A 687 14.40 -15.82 17.94
C PRO A 687 14.70 -15.10 19.27
N ILE A 688 13.96 -14.02 19.53
CA ILE A 688 13.92 -13.32 20.83
C ILE A 688 12.47 -12.92 21.15
N SER A 689 11.94 -13.37 22.29
CA SER A 689 10.61 -13.00 22.75
C SER A 689 10.59 -11.63 23.43
N MET A 690 9.82 -10.70 22.88
CA MET A 690 9.55 -9.35 23.37
C MET A 690 8.10 -9.25 23.87
N ILE A 691 7.83 -9.77 25.07
CA ILE A 691 6.47 -9.94 25.60
C ILE A 691 5.99 -8.71 26.37
N VAL A 692 6.67 -8.32 27.46
CA VAL A 692 6.23 -7.21 28.32
C VAL A 692 7.39 -6.23 28.52
N PRO A 693 7.31 -5.01 27.96
CA PRO A 693 8.29 -3.96 28.25
C PRO A 693 8.10 -3.38 29.66
N ASP A 694 9.18 -2.89 30.26
CA ASP A 694 9.11 -2.18 31.55
C ASP A 694 8.63 -0.74 31.35
N SER A 695 7.30 -0.58 31.32
CA SER A 695 6.63 0.70 31.11
C SER A 695 6.97 1.75 32.18
N ALA A 696 7.18 1.34 33.43
CA ALA A 696 7.51 2.27 34.51
C ALA A 696 8.90 2.88 34.31
N LEU A 697 9.90 2.07 33.96
CA LEU A 697 11.24 2.56 33.64
C LEU A 697 11.25 3.47 32.40
N ILE A 698 10.48 3.10 31.37
CA ILE A 698 10.32 3.92 30.17
C ILE A 698 9.72 5.28 30.54
N ALA A 699 8.69 5.29 31.38
CA ALA A 699 8.04 6.51 31.81
C ALA A 699 8.98 7.43 32.62
N GLU A 700 9.77 6.86 33.53
CA GLU A 700 10.75 7.59 34.34
C GLU A 700 11.77 8.33 33.46
N ILE A 701 12.32 7.63 32.45
CA ILE A 701 13.36 8.16 31.59
C ILE A 701 12.81 9.22 30.63
N VAL A 702 11.59 9.02 30.11
CA VAL A 702 10.94 10.02 29.27
C VAL A 702 10.64 11.29 30.06
N LEU A 703 10.07 11.18 31.27
CA LEU A 703 9.82 12.33 32.14
C LEU A 703 11.12 13.08 32.48
N PHE A 704 12.20 12.35 32.74
CA PHE A 704 13.51 12.97 33.00
C PHE A 704 14.00 13.76 31.77
N GLY A 705 13.86 13.19 30.57
CA GLY A 705 14.20 13.88 29.32
C GLY A 705 13.35 15.11 29.04
N GLU A 706 12.12 15.16 29.56
CA GLU A 706 11.23 16.32 29.44
C GLU A 706 11.44 17.38 30.53
N GLY A 707 12.30 17.11 31.53
CA GLY A 707 12.73 18.08 32.54
C GLY A 707 12.05 17.99 33.91
N PHE A 708 11.23 16.95 34.13
CA PHE A 708 10.56 16.72 35.41
C PHE A 708 11.55 16.30 36.52
N HIS A 709 11.18 16.62 37.76
CA HIS A 709 11.75 16.14 39.02
C HIS A 709 10.99 14.91 39.53
N GLU A 710 11.58 14.20 40.50
CA GLU A 710 10.95 13.03 41.15
C GLU A 710 10.33 12.02 40.18
N THR A 711 10.96 11.86 39.02
CA THR A 711 10.42 11.16 37.85
C THR A 711 10.01 9.72 38.14
N ARG A 712 10.68 9.07 39.10
CA ARG A 712 10.38 7.70 39.53
C ARG A 712 9.01 7.58 40.20
N LEU A 713 8.60 8.58 40.99
CA LEU A 713 7.29 8.57 41.65
C LEU A 713 6.19 8.84 40.61
N LEU A 714 6.37 9.88 39.80
CA LEU A 714 5.46 10.24 38.71
C LEU A 714 5.25 9.09 37.72
N ALA A 715 6.33 8.44 37.29
CA ALA A 715 6.26 7.30 36.39
C ALA A 715 5.43 6.14 36.97
N LYS A 716 5.59 5.86 38.27
CA LYS A 716 4.80 4.84 38.96
C LYS A 716 3.31 5.23 39.00
N LYS A 717 2.98 6.49 39.27
CA LYS A 717 1.59 7.00 39.23
C LYS A 717 0.99 6.83 37.83
N VAL A 718 1.69 7.28 36.78
CA VAL A 718 1.25 7.17 35.37
C VAL A 718 1.00 5.73 34.97
N TYR A 719 1.96 4.84 35.27
CA TYR A 719 1.84 3.42 34.95
C TYR A 719 0.66 2.77 35.68
N THR A 720 0.49 3.09 36.97
CA THR A 720 -0.61 2.56 37.78
C THR A 720 -1.96 3.02 37.24
N LEU A 721 -2.09 4.29 36.84
CA LEU A 721 -3.30 4.82 36.20
C LEU A 721 -3.68 4.00 34.96
N TYR A 722 -2.75 3.80 34.02
CA TYR A 722 -3.04 3.08 32.77
C TYR A 722 -3.33 1.59 33.02
N SER A 723 -2.65 0.98 33.98
CA SER A 723 -2.92 -0.39 34.40
C SER A 723 -4.32 -0.54 35.01
N LEU A 724 -4.72 0.39 35.89
CA LEU A 724 -6.05 0.38 36.49
C LEU A 724 -7.13 0.71 35.47
N ALA A 725 -6.90 1.67 34.58
CA ALA A 725 -7.81 2.00 33.49
C ALA A 725 -8.09 0.79 32.59
N THR A 726 -7.06 0.00 32.26
CA THR A 726 -7.22 -1.23 31.47
C THR A 726 -8.03 -2.31 32.21
N GLN A 727 -7.97 -2.34 33.54
CA GLN A 727 -8.63 -3.37 34.36
C GLN A 727 -10.06 -3.00 34.77
N GLN A 728 -10.33 -1.72 34.99
CA GLN A 728 -11.56 -1.22 35.61
C GLN A 728 -12.52 -0.56 34.62
N LEU A 729 -12.03 0.02 33.53
CA LEU A 729 -12.90 0.65 32.53
C LEU A 729 -13.50 -0.39 31.59
N SER A 730 -14.60 -0.01 30.94
CA SER A 730 -15.22 -0.86 29.94
C SER A 730 -14.28 -1.17 28.77
N LYS A 731 -14.44 -2.35 28.15
CA LYS A 731 -13.66 -2.73 26.96
C LYS A 731 -14.24 -2.03 25.74
N GLN A 732 -13.55 -1.00 25.25
CA GLN A 732 -13.89 -0.31 24.02
C GLN A 732 -12.77 -0.49 22.99
N ASP A 733 -13.12 -0.66 21.71
CA ASP A 733 -12.14 -0.89 20.64
C ASP A 733 -11.20 0.31 20.43
N HIS A 734 -11.65 1.53 20.74
CA HIS A 734 -10.87 2.76 20.61
C HIS A 734 -10.01 3.11 21.84
N TYR A 735 -10.09 2.34 22.93
CA TYR A 735 -9.27 2.58 24.12
C TYR A 735 -7.83 2.08 23.89
N ASP A 736 -6.86 3.00 23.98
CA ASP A 736 -5.43 2.68 23.93
C ASP A 736 -4.73 3.12 25.23
N PHE A 737 -4.74 2.19 26.20
CA PHE A 737 -3.95 2.30 27.43
C PHE A 737 -2.63 1.51 27.33
N GLY A 738 -2.17 1.22 26.12
CA GLY A 738 -0.90 0.56 25.88
C GLY A 738 0.31 1.49 26.05
N LEU A 739 1.51 0.92 25.85
CA LEU A 739 2.77 1.67 25.92
C LEU A 739 2.82 2.88 24.98
N ARG A 740 2.20 2.77 23.79
CA ARG A 740 2.15 3.86 22.81
C ARG A 740 1.34 5.04 23.33
N GLY A 741 0.14 4.81 23.85
CA GLY A 741 -0.69 5.82 24.49
C GLY A 741 0.03 6.50 25.66
N MET A 742 0.70 5.72 26.51
CA MET A 742 1.47 6.24 27.64
C MET A 742 2.65 7.12 27.20
N VAL A 743 3.47 6.69 26.23
CA VAL A 743 4.60 7.51 25.74
C VAL A 743 4.11 8.82 25.09
N ALA A 744 2.96 8.78 24.39
CA ALA A 744 2.34 9.98 23.84
C ALA A 744 1.93 10.96 24.94
N LEU A 745 1.32 10.47 26.01
CA LEU A 745 0.98 11.25 27.20
C LEU A 745 2.20 11.93 27.81
N LEU A 746 3.29 11.19 28.02
CA LEU A 746 4.48 11.74 28.67
C LEU A 746 5.16 12.84 27.84
N ARG A 747 5.18 12.68 26.50
CA ARG A 747 5.67 13.74 25.59
C ARG A 747 4.77 14.96 25.60
N TYR A 748 3.46 14.77 25.72
CA TYR A 748 2.50 15.86 25.85
C TYR A 748 2.69 16.59 27.19
N ALA A 749 2.86 15.86 28.30
CA ALA A 749 3.19 16.41 29.60
C ALA A 749 4.47 17.26 29.55
N GLY A 750 5.49 16.81 28.82
CA GLY A 750 6.70 17.59 28.60
C GLY A 750 6.49 18.92 27.86
N ARG A 751 5.53 18.98 26.92
CA ARG A 751 5.13 20.25 26.29
C ARG A 751 4.46 21.16 27.31
N LYS A 752 3.46 20.66 28.03
CA LYS A 752 2.77 21.41 29.10
C LYS A 752 3.72 21.90 30.18
N ARG A 753 4.75 21.12 30.52
CA ARG A 753 5.78 21.53 31.48
C ARG A 753 6.54 22.78 31.06
N ARG A 754 6.73 22.97 29.76
CA ARG A 754 7.39 24.15 29.18
C ARG A 754 6.45 25.34 29.10
N ASP A 755 5.18 25.08 28.80
CA ASP A 755 4.14 26.12 28.76
C ASP A 755 3.88 26.67 30.18
N PHE A 756 3.97 25.79 31.19
CA PHE A 756 3.74 26.11 32.61
C PHE A 756 4.98 25.78 33.47
N PRO A 757 6.07 26.56 33.39
CA PRO A 757 7.33 26.28 34.09
C PRO A 757 7.25 26.46 35.61
N ASN A 758 6.27 27.20 36.11
CA ASN A 758 6.12 27.49 37.55
C ASN A 758 5.21 26.50 38.28
N LEU A 759 4.45 25.67 37.56
CA LEU A 759 3.56 24.69 38.17
C LEU A 759 4.35 23.49 38.72
N PRO A 760 3.90 22.90 39.85
CA PRO A 760 4.39 21.62 40.33
C PRO A 760 4.28 20.52 39.27
N ASP A 761 5.25 19.61 39.28
CA ASP A 761 5.34 18.53 38.31
C ASP A 761 4.12 17.60 38.33
N ASP A 762 3.58 17.32 39.53
CA ASP A 762 2.37 16.51 39.72
C ASP A 762 1.13 17.14 39.05
N GLU A 763 0.96 18.46 39.16
CA GLU A 763 -0.16 19.18 38.53
C GLU A 763 -0.08 19.16 37.01
N VAL A 764 1.13 19.32 36.46
CA VAL A 764 1.36 19.29 35.01
C VAL A 764 1.08 17.89 34.43
N VAL A 765 1.49 16.83 35.14
CA VAL A 765 1.20 15.46 34.72
C VAL A 765 -0.30 15.17 34.80
N LEU A 766 -0.97 15.61 35.87
CA LEU A 766 -2.42 15.46 36.03
C LEU A 766 -3.18 16.19 34.92
N LEU A 767 -2.79 17.43 34.60
CA LEU A 767 -3.35 18.21 33.50
C LEU A 767 -3.22 17.46 32.16
N ALA A 768 -2.03 16.94 31.88
CA ALA A 768 -1.78 16.18 30.65
C ALA A 768 -2.64 14.91 30.56
N MET A 769 -2.84 14.21 31.68
CA MET A 769 -3.68 13.00 31.75
C MET A 769 -5.13 13.32 31.46
N LYS A 770 -5.64 14.40 32.05
CA LYS A 770 -7.01 14.87 31.85
C LYS A 770 -7.25 15.26 30.39
N ASP A 771 -6.41 16.14 29.85
CA ASP A 771 -6.49 16.63 28.46
C ASP A 771 -6.52 15.50 27.43
N MET A 772 -5.67 14.47 27.59
CA MET A 772 -5.51 13.42 26.59
C MET A 772 -6.53 12.27 26.67
N ASN A 773 -7.09 12.02 27.85
CA ASN A 773 -7.94 10.84 28.06
C ASN A 773 -9.43 11.19 28.18
N VAL A 774 -9.79 12.33 28.78
CA VAL A 774 -11.22 12.65 29.06
C VAL A 774 -12.07 12.64 27.80
N ALA A 775 -11.57 13.22 26.70
CA ALA A 775 -12.32 13.28 25.43
C ALA A 775 -12.54 11.91 24.75
N LYS A 776 -11.87 10.85 25.20
CA LYS A 776 -11.96 9.49 24.62
C LYS A 776 -12.90 8.59 25.40
N LEU A 777 -13.14 8.90 26.67
CA LEU A 777 -13.88 8.05 27.59
C LEU A 777 -15.39 8.17 27.37
N THR A 778 -16.09 7.06 27.59
CA THR A 778 -17.56 7.07 27.64
C THR A 778 -18.04 7.83 28.89
N ALA A 779 -19.31 8.26 28.87
CA ALA A 779 -19.91 8.95 30.01
C ALA A 779 -19.89 8.12 31.30
N ASP A 780 -20.02 6.78 31.19
CA ASP A 780 -20.01 5.86 32.33
C ASP A 780 -18.60 5.62 32.88
N ASP A 781 -17.59 5.59 32.00
CA ASP A 781 -16.18 5.38 32.38
C ASP A 781 -15.51 6.64 32.93
N LEU A 782 -16.03 7.83 32.59
CA LEU A 782 -15.45 9.11 33.00
C LEU A 782 -15.42 9.30 34.53
N PRO A 783 -16.51 9.05 35.29
CA PRO A 783 -16.47 9.05 36.76
C PRO A 783 -15.46 8.08 37.34
N LEU A 784 -15.37 6.86 36.78
CA LEU A 784 -14.41 5.85 37.23
C LEU A 784 -12.97 6.32 37.03
N PHE A 785 -12.65 6.83 35.85
CA PHE A 785 -11.32 7.37 35.54
C PHE A 785 -10.95 8.54 36.44
N ASN A 786 -11.89 9.46 36.70
CA ASN A 786 -11.67 10.57 37.62
C ASN A 786 -11.42 10.09 39.06
N GLY A 787 -12.11 9.03 39.50
CA GLY A 787 -11.86 8.38 40.79
C GLY A 787 -10.44 7.80 40.89
N ILE A 788 -9.98 7.09 39.84
CA ILE A 788 -8.60 6.58 39.79
C ILE A 788 -7.59 7.74 39.83
N MET A 789 -7.85 8.84 39.12
CA MET A 789 -6.98 10.02 39.15
C MET A 789 -6.92 10.66 40.55
N SER A 790 -8.05 10.85 41.22
CA SER A 790 -8.07 11.43 42.57
C SER A 790 -7.35 10.57 43.61
N ASP A 791 -7.43 9.24 43.48
CA ASP A 791 -6.73 8.31 44.36
C ASP A 791 -5.21 8.34 44.18
N LEU A 792 -4.74 8.53 42.94
CA LEU A 792 -3.31 8.57 42.61
C LEU A 792 -2.67 9.95 42.85
N PHE A 793 -3.47 11.02 42.79
CA PHE A 793 -3.04 12.40 43.01
C PHE A 793 -3.88 13.08 44.12
N PRO A 794 -3.79 12.59 45.37
CA PRO A 794 -4.60 13.13 46.47
C PRO A 794 -4.18 14.56 46.78
N GLY A 795 -5.16 15.48 46.82
CA GLY A 795 -4.93 16.88 47.14
C GLY A 795 -4.25 17.71 46.04
N VAL A 796 -4.13 17.18 44.82
CA VAL A 796 -3.60 17.92 43.66
C VAL A 796 -4.79 18.44 42.84
N GLU A 797 -4.91 19.76 42.75
CA GLU A 797 -5.95 20.38 41.92
C GLU A 797 -5.46 20.49 40.47
N CYS A 798 -6.35 20.17 39.51
CA CYS A 798 -6.02 20.32 38.10
C CYS A 798 -6.02 21.83 37.76
N PRO A 799 -4.93 22.39 37.24
CA PRO A 799 -4.88 23.78 36.84
C PRO A 799 -5.92 24.06 35.75
N VAL A 800 -6.67 25.15 35.90
CA VAL A 800 -7.64 25.60 34.90
C VAL A 800 -6.89 26.37 33.82
N ILE A 801 -6.91 25.84 32.59
CA ILE A 801 -6.40 26.58 31.44
C ILE A 801 -7.51 27.52 30.97
N ASP A 802 -7.16 28.79 30.78
CA ASP A 802 -8.05 29.79 30.20
C ASP A 802 -8.24 29.52 28.70
N TYR A 803 -9.47 29.21 28.32
CA TYR A 803 -9.91 29.04 26.93
C TYR A 803 -11.05 30.02 26.60
N GLU A 804 -11.21 31.13 27.33
CA GLU A 804 -12.35 32.05 27.17
C GLU A 804 -12.47 32.58 25.73
N ASP A 805 -11.38 33.04 25.14
CA ASP A 805 -11.38 33.56 23.75
C ASP A 805 -11.85 32.50 22.75
N LEU A 806 -11.39 31.25 22.90
CA LEU A 806 -11.78 30.14 22.03
C LEU A 806 -13.25 29.77 22.26
N ALA A 807 -13.70 29.71 23.51
CA ALA A 807 -15.08 29.41 23.85
C ALA A 807 -16.04 30.47 23.30
N VAL A 808 -15.68 31.76 23.40
CA VAL A 808 -16.44 32.87 22.81
C VAL A 808 -16.51 32.72 21.29
N ALA A 809 -15.38 32.46 20.62
CA ALA A 809 -15.34 32.27 19.17
C ALA A 809 -16.19 31.08 18.71
N VAL A 810 -16.09 29.93 19.39
CA VAL A 810 -16.88 28.73 19.09
C VAL A 810 -18.38 29.00 19.29
N ASN A 811 -18.76 29.65 20.40
CA ASN A 811 -20.16 29.98 20.66
C ASN A 811 -20.74 30.97 19.63
N LEU A 812 -19.94 31.93 19.16
CA LEU A 812 -20.36 32.85 18.11
C LEU A 812 -20.58 32.12 16.79
N GLU A 813 -19.68 31.22 16.40
CA GLU A 813 -19.80 30.44 15.17
C GLU A 813 -20.97 29.45 15.21
N LEU A 814 -21.16 28.75 16.35
CA LEU A 814 -22.32 27.86 16.54
C LEU A 814 -23.63 28.62 16.37
N LYS A 815 -23.74 29.81 16.98
CA LYS A 815 -24.90 30.70 16.80
C LYS A 815 -25.06 31.16 15.36
N ALA A 816 -23.96 31.51 14.68
CA ALA A 816 -24.00 31.94 13.28
C ALA A 816 -24.49 30.83 12.33
N GLN A 817 -24.15 29.57 12.62
CA GLN A 817 -24.60 28.40 11.84
C GLN A 817 -25.96 27.84 12.30
N GLY A 818 -26.60 28.43 13.31
CA GLY A 818 -27.88 27.96 13.85
C GLY A 818 -27.78 26.62 14.59
N LEU A 819 -26.59 26.28 15.09
CA LEU A 819 -26.34 25.10 15.90
C LEU A 819 -26.50 25.45 17.39
N GLN A 820 -26.89 24.45 18.19
CA GLN A 820 -27.05 24.58 19.65
C GLN A 820 -25.72 24.70 20.37
#